data_AF-A0A418M3D6-F1
#
_entry.id   AF-A0A418M3D6-F1
#
_cell.length_a   1.000
_cell.length_b   1.000
_cell.length_c   1.000
_cell.angle_alpha   90.00
_cell.angle_beta   90.00
_cell.angle_gamma   90.00
#
_symmetry.space_group_name_H-M   'P 1'
#
loop_
_entity.id
_entity.type
_entity.pdbx_description
1 polymer ?
#
loop_
_entity_poly.entity_id
_entity_poly.type
_entity_poly.pdbx_seq_one_letter_code
_entity_poly.pdbx_strand_id
1 'polypeptide(L)'
;MKRLFALFSLLLTLSSTVLAQGSLWFPDTSGRYRPRYPDAVEPSYLGGWVWLKPSSGPSFPLLVDTTYVKGLPARLAVLQDRFRSTVQPIPLSTVRANTTNTLPTVITVADDGGAGLFQRDDSDPGATDNGVTIIRTAANVVYKRVAYDFINANWTCRGDAVTDDTANFLKLFTLMGKSRTIYVPPGIYRFSYPVEIPDGVKIICDPAATFRPLTEYPALFIRGNNGRYVFVPGNDVTIDGGIYDLRSYTMGGINIIAVKNVKVRAAVIHGWAGATFGVGIAGADNTEVTGCLIYNGDHAINAYASTRTLISHCVINECFSGIYGAVTERMTVASCIVTNVEDVAFDSEHGRYNLFYGCHAEGAKQGEYTLYSGGVDGNGRGTMHDLFFVNNTARRVAQYIKNYDSSGNPVYEACNPDAGAFTVHSLDTAAYNVGFIGNKVLAEFGYGFVHMQLLEHSARQVIVADNRITTQNGGKFFRILNSDGLELTRNTFTDLGGGEATENEFRDAHRAIITDNTFTYRTAKTSGYALLFNAIGVETSPGSNTYQPFGTVGGYIARNTFRGCGVYALRVDMFRSTSLRPTVEANTLSEGYISNGGLSIGNGTIIARNQNLKLLMPPGVYNAGAAPALNGSGAGKAVGNFGMGREGYNGLVGTIYFVPGSGWFSSTVNTVGGLSLTASGDNVTVSDGTSTGINAYVDIVLNSY
;
A
#
# COMPACT_ATOMS: atom_id res chain seq x y z
N MET A 1 17.48 -37.57 -32.00
CA MET A 1 16.96 -37.65 -30.61
C MET A 1 17.93 -37.21 -29.49
N LYS A 2 19.25 -37.03 -29.69
CA LYS A 2 20.16 -36.50 -28.64
C LYS A 2 20.69 -35.06 -28.87
N ARG A 3 20.16 -34.32 -29.85
CA ARG A 3 20.52 -32.90 -30.12
C ARG A 3 19.35 -31.91 -29.97
N LEU A 4 18.18 -32.36 -29.53
CA LEU A 4 17.01 -31.50 -29.28
C LEU A 4 16.82 -31.14 -27.78
N PHE A 5 17.64 -31.71 -26.89
CA PHE A 5 17.57 -31.49 -25.44
C PHE A 5 18.47 -30.35 -24.91
N ALA A 6 19.41 -29.86 -25.73
CA ALA A 6 20.37 -28.83 -25.30
C ALA A 6 19.93 -27.38 -25.62
N LEU A 7 18.88 -27.19 -26.44
CA LEU A 7 18.38 -25.86 -26.81
C LEU A 7 17.16 -25.40 -25.97
N PHE A 8 16.53 -26.32 -25.24
CA PHE A 8 15.34 -26.02 -24.42
C PHE A 8 15.64 -25.76 -22.93
N SER A 9 16.86 -26.06 -22.47
CA SER A 9 17.31 -25.77 -21.09
C SER A 9 17.93 -24.36 -20.94
N LEU A 10 18.08 -23.61 -22.02
CA LEU A 10 18.66 -22.25 -22.01
C LEU A 10 17.60 -21.13 -22.08
N LEU A 11 16.33 -21.46 -22.34
CA LEU A 11 15.20 -20.51 -22.37
C LEU A 11 14.28 -20.59 -21.14
N LEU A 12 14.58 -21.47 -20.18
CA LEU A 12 13.84 -21.64 -18.92
C LEU A 12 14.66 -21.23 -17.68
N THR A 13 15.82 -20.59 -17.87
CA THR A 13 16.73 -20.13 -16.81
C THR A 13 16.96 -18.61 -16.84
N LEU A 14 16.14 -17.85 -17.57
CA LEU A 14 16.24 -16.38 -17.66
C LEU A 14 15.02 -15.61 -17.12
N SER A 15 14.03 -16.27 -16.52
CA SER A 15 12.88 -15.58 -15.89
C SER A 15 12.82 -15.70 -14.36
N SER A 16 13.84 -16.27 -13.72
CA SER A 16 13.91 -16.41 -12.25
C SER A 16 15.12 -15.70 -11.62
N THR A 17 15.81 -14.83 -12.35
CA THR A 17 17.05 -14.16 -11.90
C THR A 17 17.03 -12.64 -11.97
N VAL A 18 15.87 -12.01 -12.22
CA VAL A 18 15.73 -10.54 -12.18
C VAL A 18 14.88 -10.04 -10.99
N LEU A 19 14.17 -10.91 -10.27
CA LEU A 19 13.39 -10.54 -9.07
C LEU A 19 14.14 -10.91 -7.78
N ALA A 20 15.33 -10.33 -7.64
CA ALA A 20 16.04 -10.22 -6.37
C ALA A 20 16.96 -9.00 -6.41
N GLN A 21 16.43 -7.83 -6.78
CA GLN A 21 17.05 -6.57 -6.38
C GLN A 21 16.43 -6.14 -5.04
N GLY A 22 16.74 -6.94 -4.02
CA GLY A 22 16.67 -6.46 -2.65
C GLY A 22 17.71 -5.36 -2.50
N SER A 23 17.29 -4.22 -1.95
CA SER A 23 18.20 -3.18 -1.48
C SER A 23 19.20 -3.82 -0.53
N LEU A 24 20.45 -3.99 -0.97
CA LEU A 24 21.54 -4.45 -0.11
C LEU A 24 22.02 -3.28 0.74
N TRP A 25 21.73 -3.35 2.03
CA TRP A 25 22.15 -2.38 3.02
C TRP A 25 23.59 -2.66 3.44
N PHE A 26 24.52 -1.76 3.14
CA PHE A 26 25.86 -1.78 3.72
C PHE A 26 25.98 -0.67 4.76
N PRO A 27 26.56 -0.91 5.95
CA PRO A 27 26.89 0.16 6.86
C PRO A 27 27.99 1.03 6.23
N ASP A 28 27.82 2.34 6.26
CA ASP A 28 28.95 3.24 6.00
C ASP A 28 29.90 3.26 7.21
N THR A 29 31.06 3.88 7.05
CA THR A 29 32.07 4.00 8.11
C THR A 29 31.60 4.80 9.34
N SER A 30 30.38 5.35 9.33
CA SER A 30 29.74 6.04 10.46
C SER A 30 28.68 5.19 11.19
N GLY A 31 28.47 3.94 10.77
CA GLY A 31 27.48 3.05 11.36
C GLY A 31 26.02 3.41 11.03
N ARG A 32 25.80 4.25 10.00
CA ARG A 32 24.46 4.62 9.53
C ARG A 32 24.10 3.80 8.29
N TYR A 33 22.88 3.27 8.28
CA TYR A 33 22.27 2.63 7.13
C TYR A 33 21.72 3.70 6.20
N ARG A 34 22.34 3.90 5.03
CA ARG A 34 21.81 4.78 3.97
C ARG A 34 21.47 3.96 2.72
N PRO A 35 20.30 4.15 2.11
CA PRO A 35 20.03 3.58 0.80
C PRO A 35 20.91 4.28 -0.25
N ARG A 36 21.63 3.49 -1.05
CA ARG A 36 22.29 3.96 -2.28
C ARG A 36 21.35 3.62 -3.43
N TYR A 37 20.58 4.60 -3.90
CA TYR A 37 19.75 4.43 -5.09
C TYR A 37 20.65 4.57 -6.33
N PRO A 38 20.65 3.61 -7.27
CA PRO A 38 21.18 3.86 -8.60
C PRO A 38 20.27 4.87 -9.32
N ASP A 39 20.89 5.78 -10.06
CA ASP A 39 20.19 6.78 -10.87
C ASP A 39 19.13 6.15 -11.77
N ALA A 40 18.00 6.85 -11.91
CA ALA A 40 16.79 6.43 -12.59
C ALA A 40 17.05 5.80 -13.97
N VAL A 41 16.75 4.50 -14.08
CA VAL A 41 16.39 3.87 -15.35
C VAL A 41 14.87 3.69 -15.30
N GLU A 42 14.13 4.46 -16.10
CA GLU A 42 12.71 4.21 -16.32
C GLU A 42 12.53 2.78 -16.85
N PRO A 43 11.79 1.90 -16.16
CA PRO A 43 11.37 0.65 -16.77
C PRO A 43 10.14 0.96 -17.64
N SER A 44 10.34 1.02 -18.95
CA SER A 44 9.26 1.00 -19.93
C SER A 44 8.58 -0.38 -19.91
N TYR A 45 7.60 -0.57 -19.02
CA TYR A 45 6.70 -1.71 -19.09
C TYR A 45 5.62 -1.44 -20.14
N LEU A 46 5.80 -1.99 -21.34
CA LEU A 46 4.74 -2.16 -22.34
C LEU A 46 3.88 -3.37 -21.96
N GLY A 47 3.16 -3.28 -20.83
CA GLY A 47 2.00 -4.12 -20.55
C GLY A 47 0.74 -3.34 -20.96
N GLY A 48 0.10 -3.74 -22.06
CA GLY A 48 -1.15 -3.11 -22.48
C GLY A 48 -2.28 -3.42 -21.50
N TRP A 49 -2.99 -2.38 -21.05
CA TRP A 49 -4.19 -2.50 -20.22
C TRP A 49 -5.36 -3.02 -21.07
N VAL A 50 -6.03 -4.09 -20.63
CA VAL A 50 -7.28 -4.56 -21.24
C VAL A 50 -8.43 -4.27 -20.29
N TRP A 51 -9.43 -3.55 -20.79
CA TRP A 51 -10.67 -3.26 -20.07
C TRP A 51 -11.62 -4.44 -20.26
N LEU A 52 -11.88 -5.19 -19.19
CA LEU A 52 -12.94 -6.20 -19.20
C LEU A 52 -14.25 -5.53 -18.77
N LYS A 53 -15.27 -5.62 -19.63
CA LYS A 53 -16.63 -5.18 -19.37
C LYS A 53 -17.51 -6.41 -19.12
N PRO A 54 -17.99 -6.65 -17.88
CA PRO A 54 -19.02 -7.66 -17.64
C PRO A 54 -20.31 -7.29 -18.38
N SER A 55 -21.15 -8.28 -18.69
CA SER A 55 -22.46 -8.07 -19.36
C SER A 55 -23.44 -7.22 -18.53
N SER A 56 -23.16 -7.03 -17.24
CA SER A 56 -23.85 -6.10 -16.33
C SER A 56 -22.90 -5.67 -15.21
N GLY A 57 -22.14 -4.59 -15.43
CA GLY A 57 -21.24 -4.01 -14.41
C GLY A 57 -20.23 -3.00 -14.99
N PRO A 58 -19.57 -2.19 -14.14
CA PRO A 58 -18.50 -1.29 -14.57
C PRO A 58 -17.28 -2.07 -15.07
N SER A 59 -16.47 -1.41 -15.90
CA SER A 59 -15.26 -2.00 -16.48
C SER A 59 -14.09 -1.84 -15.52
N PHE A 60 -13.26 -2.88 -15.34
CA PHE A 60 -12.11 -2.84 -14.43
C PHE A 60 -10.79 -3.07 -15.18
N PRO A 61 -9.68 -2.43 -14.77
CA PRO A 61 -8.36 -2.70 -15.30
C PRO A 61 -7.85 -4.04 -14.75
N LEU A 62 -7.57 -5.01 -15.63
CA LEU A 62 -6.92 -6.27 -15.27
C LEU A 62 -5.55 -6.35 -15.95
N LEU A 63 -4.49 -6.55 -15.16
CA LEU A 63 -3.19 -6.95 -15.69
C LEU A 63 -3.26 -8.45 -16.04
N VAL A 64 -3.42 -8.77 -17.32
CA VAL A 64 -3.46 -10.17 -17.77
C VAL A 64 -2.03 -10.63 -18.05
N ASP A 65 -1.46 -11.42 -17.13
CA ASP A 65 -0.28 -12.23 -17.46
C ASP A 65 -0.71 -13.38 -18.38
N THR A 66 -0.57 -13.16 -19.68
CA THR A 66 -0.96 -14.13 -20.73
C THR A 66 -0.10 -15.40 -20.76
N THR A 67 0.95 -15.49 -19.93
CA THR A 67 1.90 -16.59 -19.93
C THR A 67 1.42 -17.82 -19.15
N TYR A 68 0.44 -17.67 -18.24
CA TYR A 68 0.08 -18.72 -17.27
C TYR A 68 -1.01 -19.71 -17.74
N VAL A 69 -1.74 -19.44 -18.83
CA VAL A 69 -2.99 -20.16 -19.17
C VAL A 69 -2.81 -21.37 -20.11
N LYS A 70 -1.66 -21.59 -20.75
CA LYS A 70 -1.58 -22.47 -21.93
C LYS A 70 -1.03 -23.90 -21.77
N GLY A 71 -0.68 -24.36 -20.56
CA GLY A 71 0.08 -25.62 -20.40
C GLY A 71 -0.74 -26.91 -20.25
N LEU A 72 -1.68 -26.94 -19.30
CA LEU A 72 -2.30 -28.19 -18.84
C LEU A 72 -3.56 -28.62 -19.61
N PRO A 73 -4.54 -27.72 -19.88
CA PRO A 73 -5.80 -28.11 -20.52
C PRO A 73 -5.59 -28.67 -21.94
N ALA A 74 -4.65 -28.08 -22.70
CA ALA A 74 -4.37 -28.49 -24.07
C ALA A 74 -3.69 -29.87 -24.17
N ARG A 75 -2.84 -30.25 -23.20
CA ARG A 75 -2.25 -31.58 -23.15
C ARG A 75 -3.26 -32.65 -22.72
N LEU A 76 -4.21 -32.27 -21.84
CA LEU A 76 -5.28 -33.15 -21.37
C LEU A 76 -6.29 -33.46 -22.50
N ALA A 77 -6.69 -32.45 -23.28
CA ALA A 77 -7.57 -32.64 -24.42
C ALA A 77 -6.95 -33.55 -25.48
N VAL A 78 -5.66 -33.39 -25.80
CA VAL A 78 -4.96 -34.21 -26.81
C VAL A 78 -4.75 -35.66 -26.37
N LEU A 79 -4.54 -35.92 -25.07
CA LEU A 79 -4.46 -37.30 -24.55
C LEU A 79 -5.85 -37.95 -24.45
N GLN A 80 -6.87 -37.22 -24.02
CA GLN A 80 -8.24 -37.74 -23.96
C GLN A 80 -8.81 -38.02 -25.37
N ASP A 81 -8.55 -37.17 -26.36
CA ASP A 81 -9.02 -37.39 -27.75
C ASP A 81 -8.32 -38.57 -28.43
N ARG A 82 -7.02 -38.75 -28.23
CA ARG A 82 -6.29 -39.87 -28.85
C ARG A 82 -6.74 -41.24 -28.37
N PHE A 83 -7.23 -41.36 -27.13
CA PHE A 83 -7.76 -42.62 -26.59
C PHE A 83 -9.28 -42.79 -26.74
N ARG A 84 -10.07 -41.69 -26.78
CA ARG A 84 -11.51 -41.76 -27.06
C ARG A 84 -11.84 -42.30 -28.45
N SER A 85 -10.93 -42.14 -29.42
CA SER A 85 -11.17 -42.55 -30.81
C SER A 85 -11.06 -44.05 -31.09
N THR A 86 -10.58 -44.88 -30.15
CA THR A 86 -10.33 -46.32 -30.40
C THR A 86 -10.93 -47.29 -29.40
N VAL A 87 -11.41 -46.85 -28.22
CA VAL A 87 -12.01 -47.72 -27.20
C VAL A 87 -13.41 -47.23 -26.86
N GLN A 88 -14.44 -48.04 -27.13
CA GLN A 88 -15.80 -47.68 -26.74
C GLN A 88 -15.92 -47.56 -25.21
N PRO A 89 -16.46 -46.43 -24.70
CA PRO A 89 -16.74 -46.29 -23.27
C PRO A 89 -17.76 -47.33 -22.80
N ILE A 90 -17.45 -48.02 -21.70
CA ILE A 90 -18.30 -49.05 -21.07
C ILE A 90 -18.89 -48.47 -19.78
N PRO A 91 -20.19 -48.63 -19.49
CA PRO A 91 -20.75 -48.23 -18.20
C PRO A 91 -20.07 -48.96 -17.04
N LEU A 92 -19.84 -48.27 -15.92
CA LEU A 92 -19.21 -48.83 -14.71
C LEU A 92 -20.02 -50.02 -14.18
N SER A 93 -21.35 -49.93 -14.26
CA SER A 93 -22.26 -51.02 -13.91
C SER A 93 -22.00 -52.28 -14.74
N THR A 94 -21.75 -52.14 -16.05
CA THR A 94 -21.41 -53.26 -16.95
C THR A 94 -20.04 -53.84 -16.62
N VAL A 95 -19.05 -53.00 -16.29
CA VAL A 95 -17.72 -53.48 -15.87
C VAL A 95 -17.82 -54.31 -14.59
N ARG A 96 -18.53 -53.80 -13.58
CA ARG A 96 -18.73 -54.48 -12.29
C ARG A 96 -19.54 -55.76 -12.41
N ALA A 97 -20.58 -55.76 -13.24
CA ALA A 97 -21.43 -56.93 -13.46
C ALA A 97 -20.73 -58.05 -14.25
N ASN A 98 -19.52 -57.82 -14.80
CA ASN A 98 -18.86 -58.83 -15.60
C ASN A 98 -18.41 -60.03 -14.74
N THR A 99 -19.11 -61.14 -14.91
CA THR A 99 -18.86 -62.44 -14.27
C THR A 99 -17.84 -63.30 -15.03
N THR A 100 -17.32 -62.80 -16.14
CA THR A 100 -16.35 -63.47 -17.00
C THR A 100 -15.07 -62.63 -17.14
N ASN A 101 -13.93 -63.28 -17.41
CA ASN A 101 -12.68 -62.56 -17.63
C ASN A 101 -12.51 -62.11 -19.10
N THR A 102 -13.55 -61.49 -19.66
CA THR A 102 -13.66 -61.19 -21.12
C THR A 102 -13.43 -59.73 -21.47
N LEU A 103 -13.38 -58.82 -20.47
CA LEU A 103 -13.07 -57.42 -20.72
C LEU A 103 -11.61 -57.26 -21.20
N PRO A 104 -11.33 -56.29 -22.10
CA PRO A 104 -9.97 -55.98 -22.52
C PRO A 104 -9.05 -55.58 -21.35
N THR A 105 -7.74 -55.75 -21.50
CA THR A 105 -6.73 -55.32 -20.50
C THR A 105 -6.81 -53.83 -20.20
N VAL A 106 -7.26 -53.00 -21.16
CA VAL A 106 -7.49 -51.58 -20.97
C VAL A 106 -8.94 -51.26 -21.34
N ILE A 107 -9.67 -50.67 -20.40
CA ILE A 107 -11.06 -50.26 -20.60
C ILE A 107 -11.20 -48.76 -20.40
N THR A 108 -12.18 -48.15 -21.07
CA THR A 108 -12.62 -46.79 -20.78
C THR A 108 -13.98 -46.88 -20.12
N VAL A 109 -14.12 -46.31 -18.93
CA VAL A 109 -15.41 -46.25 -18.21
C VAL A 109 -16.14 -44.96 -18.59
N ALA A 110 -17.46 -45.03 -18.75
CA ALA A 110 -18.30 -43.93 -19.24
C ALA A 110 -19.00 -43.10 -18.14
N ASP A 111 -19.27 -43.69 -16.98
CA ASP A 111 -20.20 -43.12 -16.00
C ASP A 111 -19.61 -41.95 -15.20
N ASP A 112 -20.46 -41.00 -14.80
CA ASP A 112 -20.10 -39.91 -13.87
C ASP A 112 -19.61 -40.49 -12.53
N GLY A 113 -18.39 -40.10 -12.13
CA GLY A 113 -17.67 -40.69 -10.99
C GLY A 113 -16.64 -41.74 -11.39
N GLY A 114 -16.88 -42.46 -12.49
CA GLY A 114 -16.02 -43.54 -13.00
C GLY A 114 -15.25 -43.16 -14.27
N ALA A 115 -15.61 -42.09 -14.97
CA ALA A 115 -15.12 -41.81 -16.32
C ALA A 115 -13.59 -41.81 -16.46
N GLY A 116 -13.07 -42.54 -17.45
CA GLY A 116 -11.65 -42.56 -17.81
C GLY A 116 -11.06 -43.95 -18.05
N LEU A 117 -9.75 -43.99 -18.30
CA LEU A 117 -9.00 -45.21 -18.62
C LEU A 117 -8.63 -46.02 -17.37
N PHE A 118 -8.86 -47.32 -17.42
CA PHE A 118 -8.40 -48.31 -16.44
C PHE A 118 -7.63 -49.43 -17.12
N GLN A 119 -6.62 -49.93 -16.43
CA GLN A 119 -5.84 -51.07 -16.82
C GLN A 119 -6.03 -52.20 -15.81
N ARG A 120 -6.23 -53.40 -16.34
CA ARG A 120 -6.28 -54.63 -15.57
C ARG A 120 -4.97 -54.82 -14.80
N ASP A 121 -5.08 -55.11 -13.51
CA ASP A 121 -3.96 -55.44 -12.63
C ASP A 121 -4.17 -56.83 -12.01
N ASP A 122 -3.61 -57.84 -12.68
CA ASP A 122 -3.63 -59.22 -12.20
C ASP A 122 -2.65 -59.46 -11.03
N SER A 123 -1.77 -58.51 -10.73
CA SER A 123 -0.79 -58.63 -9.65
C SER A 123 -1.33 -58.25 -8.27
N ASP A 124 -2.50 -57.61 -8.21
CA ASP A 124 -3.16 -57.18 -6.98
C ASP A 124 -4.63 -57.64 -6.91
N PRO A 125 -4.89 -58.96 -6.85
CA PRO A 125 -6.25 -59.50 -6.78
C PRO A 125 -6.94 -59.22 -5.43
N GLY A 126 -6.24 -58.61 -4.46
CA GLY A 126 -6.75 -58.24 -3.14
C GLY A 126 -7.32 -56.82 -3.07
N ALA A 127 -7.08 -55.99 -4.09
CA ALA A 127 -7.47 -54.58 -4.06
C ALA A 127 -9.00 -54.40 -3.98
N THR A 128 -9.49 -53.70 -2.95
CA THR A 128 -10.92 -53.46 -2.76
C THR A 128 -11.45 -52.51 -3.83
N ASP A 129 -12.64 -52.83 -4.39
CA ASP A 129 -13.36 -51.90 -5.27
C ASP A 129 -13.72 -50.64 -4.49
N ASN A 130 -13.29 -49.48 -4.98
CA ASN A 130 -13.67 -48.17 -4.43
C ASN A 130 -14.49 -47.34 -5.43
N GLY A 131 -14.84 -47.92 -6.58
CA GLY A 131 -15.65 -47.35 -7.65
C GLY A 131 -15.00 -46.23 -8.44
N VAL A 132 -13.79 -45.83 -8.09
CA VAL A 132 -13.17 -44.60 -8.57
C VAL A 132 -11.78 -44.85 -9.14
N THR A 133 -10.83 -45.30 -8.32
CA THR A 133 -9.46 -45.62 -8.77
C THR A 133 -9.24 -47.12 -8.94
N ILE A 134 -10.10 -47.94 -8.32
CA ILE A 134 -10.07 -49.40 -8.38
C ILE A 134 -11.49 -49.88 -8.64
N ILE A 135 -11.66 -50.63 -9.71
CA ILE A 135 -12.91 -51.31 -10.06
C ILE A 135 -12.64 -52.80 -9.98
N ARG A 136 -13.53 -53.54 -9.32
CA ARG A 136 -13.52 -55.00 -9.29
C ARG A 136 -14.71 -55.52 -10.07
N THR A 137 -14.46 -56.45 -10.96
CA THR A 137 -15.55 -57.17 -11.64
C THR A 137 -16.11 -58.27 -10.75
N ALA A 138 -17.32 -58.75 -11.02
CA ALA A 138 -17.90 -59.91 -10.35
C ALA A 138 -17.05 -61.19 -10.52
N ALA A 139 -16.21 -61.26 -11.56
CA ALA A 139 -15.21 -62.30 -11.77
C ALA A 139 -13.93 -62.15 -10.91
N ASN A 140 -13.89 -61.22 -9.96
CA ASN A 140 -12.72 -60.86 -9.15
C ASN A 140 -11.52 -60.32 -9.95
N VAL A 141 -11.74 -59.81 -11.16
CA VAL A 141 -10.68 -59.12 -11.92
C VAL A 141 -10.59 -57.68 -11.44
N VAL A 142 -9.37 -57.22 -11.15
CA VAL A 142 -9.11 -55.86 -10.67
C VAL A 142 -8.65 -54.99 -11.83
N TYR A 143 -9.31 -53.84 -11.98
CA TYR A 143 -8.95 -52.77 -12.90
C TYR A 143 -8.52 -51.56 -12.08
N LYS A 144 -7.28 -51.11 -12.25
CA LYS A 144 -6.77 -49.89 -11.63
C LYS A 144 -6.77 -48.78 -12.66
N ARG A 145 -7.13 -47.59 -12.22
CA ARG A 145 -7.11 -46.41 -13.07
C ARG A 145 -5.68 -46.18 -13.58
N VAL A 146 -5.52 -46.00 -14.89
CA VAL A 146 -4.19 -45.73 -15.48
C VAL A 146 -3.68 -44.44 -14.86
N ALA A 147 -2.41 -44.44 -14.43
CA ALA A 147 -1.85 -43.38 -13.59
C ALA A 147 -2.12 -41.98 -14.17
N TYR A 148 -2.81 -41.15 -13.38
CA TYR A 148 -2.88 -39.72 -13.56
C TYR A 148 -1.97 -39.08 -12.51
N ASP A 149 -1.32 -37.98 -12.85
CA ASP A 149 -0.55 -37.17 -11.90
C ASP A 149 -1.46 -36.37 -10.94
N PHE A 150 -2.77 -36.58 -11.00
CA PHE A 150 -3.80 -35.91 -10.22
C PHE A 150 -5.05 -36.79 -9.99
N ILE A 151 -5.84 -36.44 -8.97
CA ILE A 151 -7.18 -36.97 -8.71
C ILE A 151 -8.22 -35.97 -9.23
N ASN A 152 -9.19 -36.41 -10.03
CA ASN A 152 -10.25 -35.51 -10.53
C ASN A 152 -11.40 -35.45 -9.52
N ALA A 153 -11.85 -34.25 -9.14
CA ALA A 153 -12.93 -34.06 -8.18
C ALA A 153 -14.26 -34.66 -8.66
N ASN A 154 -14.55 -34.68 -9.97
CA ASN A 154 -15.77 -35.29 -10.52
C ASN A 154 -15.82 -36.81 -10.37
N TRP A 155 -14.77 -37.43 -9.83
CA TRP A 155 -14.82 -38.84 -9.49
C TRP A 155 -15.64 -39.14 -8.24
N THR A 156 -15.75 -38.18 -7.32
CA THR A 156 -16.55 -38.33 -6.10
C THR A 156 -17.60 -37.24 -5.95
N CYS A 157 -17.30 -36.02 -6.40
CA CYS A 157 -18.18 -34.86 -6.33
C CYS A 157 -19.10 -34.76 -7.56
N ARG A 158 -20.24 -34.09 -7.38
CA ARG A 158 -21.22 -33.82 -8.44
C ARG A 158 -21.02 -32.46 -9.09
N GLY A 159 -20.78 -31.39 -8.32
CA GLY A 159 -20.63 -30.05 -8.87
C GLY A 159 -21.89 -29.52 -9.57
N ASP A 160 -23.08 -29.97 -9.15
CA ASP A 160 -24.37 -29.74 -9.82
C ASP A 160 -25.20 -28.60 -9.20
N ALA A 161 -24.62 -27.82 -8.28
CA ALA A 161 -25.28 -26.76 -7.50
C ALA A 161 -26.40 -27.25 -6.55
N VAL A 162 -26.62 -28.56 -6.41
CA VAL A 162 -27.70 -29.12 -5.59
C VAL A 162 -27.12 -30.04 -4.51
N THR A 163 -26.28 -30.96 -4.91
CA THR A 163 -25.66 -31.97 -4.06
C THR A 163 -24.69 -31.33 -3.07
N ASP A 164 -24.78 -31.75 -1.81
CA ASP A 164 -23.74 -31.49 -0.82
C ASP A 164 -22.50 -32.33 -1.13
N ASP A 165 -21.45 -31.68 -1.61
CA ASP A 165 -20.22 -32.28 -2.01
C ASP A 165 -19.20 -32.39 -0.86
N THR A 166 -19.49 -31.96 0.38
CA THR A 166 -18.46 -31.94 1.44
C THR A 166 -17.87 -33.32 1.71
N ALA A 167 -18.72 -34.31 2.00
CA ALA A 167 -18.23 -35.67 2.28
C ALA A 167 -17.56 -36.30 1.05
N ASN A 168 -17.98 -35.92 -0.15
CA ASN A 168 -17.41 -36.41 -1.39
C ASN A 168 -16.05 -35.79 -1.71
N PHE A 169 -15.87 -34.51 -1.39
CA PHE A 169 -14.61 -33.80 -1.56
C PHE A 169 -13.57 -34.32 -0.56
N LEU A 170 -13.97 -34.58 0.69
CA LEU A 170 -13.09 -35.19 1.69
C LEU A 170 -12.64 -36.61 1.31
N LYS A 171 -13.48 -37.38 0.62
CA LYS A 171 -13.09 -38.70 0.06
C LYS A 171 -11.99 -38.58 -0.99
N LEU A 172 -11.83 -37.44 -1.69
CA LEU A 172 -10.71 -37.28 -2.62
C LEU A 172 -9.38 -37.45 -1.91
N PHE A 173 -9.28 -36.97 -0.67
CA PHE A 173 -8.04 -37.07 0.11
C PHE A 173 -7.68 -38.50 0.48
N THR A 174 -8.66 -39.37 0.72
CA THR A 174 -8.39 -40.79 0.99
C THR A 174 -7.98 -41.56 -0.27
N LEU A 175 -8.35 -41.04 -1.45
CA LEU A 175 -7.98 -41.60 -2.76
C LEU A 175 -6.60 -41.17 -3.25
N MET A 176 -5.95 -40.19 -2.61
CA MET A 176 -4.73 -39.55 -3.13
C MET A 176 -3.54 -40.49 -3.34
N GLY A 177 -3.43 -41.64 -2.65
CA GLY A 177 -2.34 -42.61 -2.91
C GLY A 177 -0.96 -41.93 -3.03
N LYS A 178 -0.28 -42.10 -4.17
CA LYS A 178 0.98 -41.37 -4.49
C LYS A 178 0.76 -39.96 -5.06
N SER A 179 -0.41 -39.67 -5.64
CA SER A 179 -0.74 -38.39 -6.25
C SER A 179 -1.25 -37.40 -5.20
N ARG A 180 -0.47 -36.36 -4.93
CA ARG A 180 -0.87 -35.28 -4.01
C ARG A 180 -1.58 -34.11 -4.70
N THR A 181 -1.98 -34.27 -5.96
CA THR A 181 -2.67 -33.22 -6.73
C THR A 181 -4.13 -33.59 -6.92
N ILE A 182 -5.05 -32.63 -6.73
CA ILE A 182 -6.47 -32.69 -7.07
C ILE A 182 -6.74 -31.68 -8.17
N TYR A 183 -7.44 -32.09 -9.22
CA TYR A 183 -8.00 -31.19 -10.23
C TYR A 183 -9.50 -31.05 -10.02
N VAL A 184 -9.98 -29.81 -9.91
CA VAL A 184 -11.40 -29.48 -9.76
C VAL A 184 -11.91 -28.91 -11.09
N PRO A 185 -12.71 -29.66 -11.88
CA PRO A 185 -13.24 -29.18 -13.15
C PRO A 185 -14.37 -28.15 -12.95
N PRO A 186 -14.91 -27.55 -14.04
CA PRO A 186 -16.07 -26.66 -13.96
C PRO A 186 -17.26 -27.32 -13.26
N GLY A 187 -17.91 -26.57 -12.36
CA GLY A 187 -19.06 -27.04 -11.59
C GLY A 187 -19.34 -26.13 -10.40
N ILE A 188 -20.51 -26.29 -9.77
CA ILE A 188 -20.86 -25.61 -8.51
C ILE A 188 -20.91 -26.66 -7.40
N TYR A 189 -19.85 -26.72 -6.61
CA TYR A 189 -19.67 -27.64 -5.49
C TYR A 189 -20.20 -27.01 -4.21
N ARG A 190 -21.16 -27.67 -3.56
CA ARG A 190 -21.77 -27.15 -2.33
C ARG A 190 -21.20 -27.82 -1.09
N PHE A 191 -21.06 -27.07 -0.01
CA PHE A 191 -20.46 -27.59 1.22
C PHE A 191 -21.28 -27.31 2.48
N SER A 192 -21.65 -28.37 3.22
CA SER A 192 -22.21 -28.29 4.59
C SER A 192 -21.16 -28.20 5.69
N TYR A 193 -19.86 -28.40 5.39
CA TYR A 193 -18.74 -28.11 6.30
C TYR A 193 -17.40 -27.73 5.67
N PRO A 194 -16.53 -26.96 6.39
CA PRO A 194 -15.20 -26.67 5.92
C PRO A 194 -14.52 -27.94 5.49
N VAL A 195 -13.85 -27.86 4.37
CA VAL A 195 -12.97 -28.91 3.89
C VAL A 195 -11.60 -28.65 4.49
N GLU A 196 -11.25 -29.46 5.49
CA GLU A 196 -9.88 -29.52 6.01
C GLU A 196 -9.00 -30.23 4.99
N ILE A 197 -8.04 -29.49 4.42
CA ILE A 197 -7.14 -30.02 3.38
C ILE A 197 -5.89 -30.59 4.06
N PRO A 198 -5.57 -31.89 3.90
CA PRO A 198 -4.39 -32.47 4.51
C PRO A 198 -3.06 -31.88 4.02
N ASP A 199 -2.00 -32.16 4.77
CA ASP A 199 -0.65 -31.72 4.42
C ASP A 199 -0.18 -32.20 3.04
N GLY A 200 0.58 -31.34 2.36
CA GLY A 200 1.25 -31.61 1.10
C GLY A 200 0.34 -31.73 -0.12
N VAL A 201 -0.91 -31.26 -0.03
CA VAL A 201 -1.90 -31.35 -1.11
C VAL A 201 -1.85 -30.13 -2.02
N LYS A 202 -1.94 -30.37 -3.33
CA LYS A 202 -2.12 -29.34 -4.35
C LYS A 202 -3.52 -29.44 -4.95
N ILE A 203 -4.33 -28.40 -4.85
CA ILE A 203 -5.62 -28.27 -5.52
C ILE A 203 -5.46 -27.31 -6.69
N ILE A 204 -5.84 -27.77 -7.89
CA ILE A 204 -5.84 -26.98 -9.12
C ILE A 204 -7.28 -26.89 -9.60
N CYS A 205 -7.85 -25.70 -9.58
CA CYS A 205 -9.21 -25.44 -9.97
C CYS A 205 -9.28 -24.94 -11.40
N ASP A 206 -10.25 -25.41 -12.15
CA ASP A 206 -10.70 -24.71 -13.34
C ASP A 206 -11.24 -23.33 -12.96
N PRO A 207 -11.05 -22.27 -13.77
CA PRO A 207 -11.58 -20.94 -13.48
C PRO A 207 -13.11 -20.89 -13.30
N ALA A 208 -13.85 -21.87 -13.82
CA ALA A 208 -15.30 -21.98 -13.64
C ALA A 208 -15.72 -22.88 -12.47
N ALA A 209 -14.78 -23.51 -11.75
CA ALA A 209 -15.08 -24.28 -10.54
C ALA A 209 -15.50 -23.32 -9.42
N THR A 210 -16.73 -23.48 -8.93
CA THR A 210 -17.33 -22.63 -7.90
C THR A 210 -17.59 -23.42 -6.63
N PHE A 211 -17.12 -22.91 -5.50
CA PHE A 211 -17.34 -23.44 -4.16
C PHE A 211 -18.36 -22.56 -3.45
N ARG A 212 -19.46 -23.15 -2.97
CA ARG A 212 -20.57 -22.43 -2.34
C ARG A 212 -21.00 -23.12 -1.03
N PRO A 213 -21.11 -22.41 0.09
CA PRO A 213 -21.62 -23.02 1.32
C PRO A 213 -23.12 -23.36 1.27
N LEU A 214 -23.57 -24.27 2.15
CA LEU A 214 -24.99 -24.62 2.40
C LEU A 214 -25.60 -23.80 3.55
N THR A 215 -26.91 -23.52 3.50
CA THR A 215 -27.68 -22.49 4.29
C THR A 215 -27.67 -22.72 5.79
N GLU A 216 -27.44 -23.94 6.21
CA GLU A 216 -27.49 -24.35 7.60
C GLU A 216 -26.10 -24.79 8.03
N TYR A 217 -25.34 -23.82 8.54
CA TYR A 217 -23.95 -24.02 8.91
C TYR A 217 -23.76 -23.85 10.43
N PRO A 218 -23.33 -24.86 11.19
CA PRO A 218 -22.96 -24.66 12.60
C PRO A 218 -21.63 -23.89 12.69
N ALA A 219 -21.55 -22.84 13.50
CA ALA A 219 -20.28 -22.10 13.65
C ALA A 219 -19.18 -23.03 14.19
N LEU A 220 -18.06 -23.11 13.48
CA LEU A 220 -16.87 -23.82 13.94
C LEU A 220 -15.99 -22.83 14.71
N PHE A 221 -15.82 -23.06 16.01
CA PHE A 221 -14.82 -22.36 16.81
C PHE A 221 -13.45 -23.00 16.55
N ILE A 222 -12.76 -22.56 15.50
CA ILE A 222 -11.40 -23.02 15.24
C ILE A 222 -10.40 -22.00 15.79
N ARG A 223 -9.75 -22.38 16.90
CA ARG A 223 -8.47 -21.81 17.37
C ARG A 223 -8.44 -20.29 17.50
N GLY A 224 -9.46 -19.70 18.12
CA GLY A 224 -9.46 -18.28 18.50
C GLY A 224 -9.81 -17.30 17.37
N ASN A 225 -10.14 -17.78 16.18
CA ASN A 225 -10.70 -16.97 15.10
C ASN A 225 -12.19 -17.33 14.93
N ASN A 226 -13.08 -16.38 15.26
CA ASN A 226 -14.52 -16.58 15.18
C ASN A 226 -14.95 -16.48 13.70
N GLY A 227 -14.85 -17.57 12.94
CA GLY A 227 -15.29 -17.57 11.55
C GLY A 227 -15.54 -18.95 10.99
N ARG A 228 -16.44 -19.01 10.01
CA ARG A 228 -16.72 -20.20 9.20
C ARG A 228 -15.94 -20.06 7.89
N TYR A 229 -15.36 -21.11 7.34
CA TYR A 229 -14.53 -21.01 6.12
C TYR A 229 -14.78 -22.17 5.17
N VAL A 230 -14.61 -21.96 3.87
CA VAL A 230 -14.76 -23.05 2.88
C VAL A 230 -13.59 -24.01 2.99
N PHE A 231 -12.35 -23.50 2.94
CA PHE A 231 -11.14 -24.31 3.02
C PHE A 231 -10.28 -23.97 4.23
N VAL A 232 -9.77 -25.02 4.88
CA VAL A 232 -8.83 -24.93 6.01
C VAL A 232 -7.60 -25.78 5.66
N PRO A 233 -6.56 -25.19 5.04
CA PRO A 233 -5.37 -25.93 4.62
C PRO A 233 -4.44 -26.35 5.78
N GLY A 234 -3.88 -27.54 5.65
CA GLY A 234 -2.71 -28.04 6.39
C GLY A 234 -1.39 -27.45 5.88
N ASN A 235 -0.27 -28.06 6.28
CA ASN A 235 1.07 -27.64 5.87
C ASN A 235 1.35 -27.98 4.40
N ASP A 236 2.20 -27.19 3.75
CA ASP A 236 2.68 -27.48 2.39
C ASP A 236 1.54 -27.60 1.35
N VAL A 237 0.43 -26.90 1.58
CA VAL A 237 -0.75 -26.90 0.70
C VAL A 237 -0.65 -25.80 -0.35
N THR A 238 -1.05 -26.12 -1.58
CA THR A 238 -1.25 -25.12 -2.64
C THR A 238 -2.68 -25.19 -3.16
N ILE A 239 -3.36 -24.05 -3.24
CA ILE A 239 -4.69 -23.87 -3.81
C ILE A 239 -4.53 -22.88 -4.97
N ASP A 240 -4.82 -23.33 -6.19
CA ASP A 240 -4.59 -22.59 -7.43
C ASP A 240 -5.91 -22.47 -8.21
N GLY A 241 -6.49 -21.27 -8.22
CA GLY A 241 -7.75 -20.94 -8.89
C GLY A 241 -9.02 -21.18 -8.05
N GLY A 242 -10.16 -21.11 -8.73
CA GLY A 242 -11.49 -21.37 -8.18
C GLY A 242 -12.25 -20.10 -7.77
N ILE A 243 -13.57 -20.19 -7.82
CA ILE A 243 -14.51 -19.16 -7.39
C ILE A 243 -15.10 -19.55 -6.04
N TYR A 244 -14.98 -18.70 -5.04
CA TYR A 244 -15.53 -18.86 -3.71
C TYR A 244 -16.71 -17.90 -3.59
N ASP A 245 -17.91 -18.41 -3.85
CA ASP A 245 -19.16 -17.67 -3.83
C ASP A 245 -19.83 -17.82 -2.46
N LEU A 246 -19.60 -16.84 -1.60
CA LEU A 246 -19.92 -16.89 -0.17
C LEU A 246 -21.19 -16.12 0.18
N ARG A 247 -21.95 -15.66 -0.83
CA ARG A 247 -23.16 -14.85 -0.68
C ARG A 247 -24.11 -15.44 0.34
N SER A 248 -24.60 -14.57 1.23
CA SER A 248 -25.59 -14.85 2.28
C SER A 248 -25.05 -15.52 3.55
N TYR A 249 -23.75 -15.44 3.83
CA TYR A 249 -23.18 -16.07 5.04
C TYR A 249 -22.16 -15.24 5.78
N THR A 250 -22.09 -15.56 7.08
CA THR A 250 -20.96 -15.28 7.96
C THR A 250 -19.79 -16.26 7.74
N MET A 251 -19.38 -16.47 6.48
CA MET A 251 -18.29 -17.38 6.10
C MET A 251 -17.20 -16.67 5.30
N GLY A 252 -15.95 -16.78 5.72
CA GLY A 252 -14.78 -16.45 4.92
C GLY A 252 -14.45 -17.51 3.87
N GLY A 253 -13.50 -17.21 2.98
CA GLY A 253 -13.10 -18.12 1.90
C GLY A 253 -12.13 -19.20 2.38
N ILE A 254 -10.91 -18.80 2.69
CA ILE A 254 -9.80 -19.71 3.02
C ILE A 254 -9.18 -19.26 4.34
N ASN A 255 -8.92 -20.19 5.27
CA ASN A 255 -8.31 -19.87 6.57
C ASN A 255 -7.07 -20.69 6.88
N ILE A 256 -5.93 -20.02 6.93
CA ILE A 256 -4.59 -20.57 7.09
C ILE A 256 -4.19 -20.38 8.57
N ILE A 257 -4.31 -21.42 9.38
CA ILE A 257 -4.15 -21.30 10.84
C ILE A 257 -3.01 -22.17 11.35
N ALA A 258 -1.99 -21.56 11.95
CA ALA A 258 -0.90 -22.27 12.64
C ALA A 258 -0.25 -23.37 11.79
N VAL A 259 -0.12 -23.12 10.49
CA VAL A 259 0.48 -24.00 9.48
C VAL A 259 1.57 -23.26 8.72
N LYS A 260 2.37 -24.00 7.95
CA LYS A 260 3.46 -23.44 7.14
C LYS A 260 3.34 -23.77 5.65
N ASN A 261 4.00 -22.94 4.83
CA ASN A 261 4.18 -23.19 3.40
C ASN A 261 2.86 -23.29 2.61
N VAL A 262 1.88 -22.47 2.96
CA VAL A 262 0.57 -22.46 2.28
C VAL A 262 0.55 -21.41 1.17
N LYS A 263 0.03 -21.81 0.01
CA LYS A 263 -0.06 -20.95 -1.19
C LYS A 263 -1.50 -20.88 -1.68
N VAL A 264 -2.05 -19.67 -1.80
CA VAL A 264 -3.34 -19.38 -2.40
C VAL A 264 -3.10 -18.51 -3.63
N ARG A 265 -3.51 -18.98 -4.79
CA ARG A 265 -3.20 -18.33 -6.08
C ARG A 265 -4.44 -18.21 -6.95
N ALA A 266 -4.56 -17.11 -7.68
CA ALA A 266 -5.56 -16.93 -8.74
C ALA A 266 -7.03 -17.20 -8.32
N ALA A 267 -7.33 -17.10 -7.02
CA ALA A 267 -8.67 -17.34 -6.51
C ALA A 267 -9.56 -16.11 -6.71
N VAL A 268 -10.85 -16.35 -6.96
CA VAL A 268 -11.89 -15.30 -6.95
C VAL A 268 -12.74 -15.51 -5.70
N ILE A 269 -12.75 -14.57 -4.77
CA ILE A 269 -13.46 -14.71 -3.47
C ILE A 269 -14.45 -13.57 -3.31
N HIS A 270 -15.73 -13.87 -3.06
CA HIS A 270 -16.73 -12.81 -2.93
C HIS A 270 -17.96 -13.16 -2.09
N GLY A 271 -18.64 -12.14 -1.59
CA GLY A 271 -19.98 -12.23 -1.02
C GLY A 271 -20.05 -12.63 0.46
N TRP A 272 -18.96 -12.55 1.22
CA TRP A 272 -19.00 -12.88 2.65
C TRP A 272 -19.46 -11.69 3.50
N ALA A 273 -19.98 -11.95 4.70
CA ALA A 273 -20.40 -10.91 5.63
C ALA A 273 -19.98 -11.24 7.07
N GLY A 274 -20.05 -10.24 7.95
CA GLY A 274 -19.63 -10.37 9.36
C GLY A 274 -18.12 -10.56 9.49
N ALA A 275 -17.62 -10.52 10.74
CA ALA A 275 -16.19 -10.48 11.12
C ALA A 275 -15.37 -11.70 10.69
N THR A 276 -15.34 -11.99 9.40
CA THR A 276 -14.70 -13.11 8.71
C THR A 276 -13.90 -12.58 7.53
N PHE A 277 -12.98 -13.41 7.03
CA PHE A 277 -11.96 -12.99 6.07
C PHE A 277 -12.12 -13.68 4.73
N GLY A 278 -11.94 -12.96 3.62
CA GLY A 278 -11.77 -13.59 2.31
C GLY A 278 -10.62 -14.63 2.37
N VAL A 279 -9.45 -14.19 2.83
CA VAL A 279 -8.33 -15.05 3.25
C VAL A 279 -7.87 -14.67 4.66
N GLY A 280 -8.09 -15.58 5.62
CA GLY A 280 -7.55 -15.46 6.98
C GLY A 280 -6.19 -16.14 7.09
N ILE A 281 -5.23 -15.50 7.74
CA ILE A 281 -3.88 -16.01 8.00
C ILE A 281 -3.58 -15.75 9.47
N ALA A 282 -3.62 -16.79 10.31
CA ALA A 282 -3.49 -16.66 11.76
C ALA A 282 -2.37 -17.55 12.30
N GLY A 283 -1.30 -16.97 12.84
CA GLY A 283 -0.19 -17.73 13.39
C GLY A 283 0.58 -18.58 12.36
N ALA A 284 0.40 -18.30 11.07
CA ALA A 284 0.97 -19.06 9.97
C ALA A 284 2.37 -18.55 9.59
N ASP A 285 3.15 -19.40 8.93
CA ASP A 285 4.51 -19.11 8.52
C ASP A 285 4.74 -19.44 7.04
N ASN A 286 5.48 -18.59 6.33
CA ASN A 286 5.79 -18.76 4.91
C ASN A 286 4.51 -18.95 4.06
N THR A 287 3.60 -17.99 4.16
CA THR A 287 2.31 -18.01 3.44
C THR A 287 2.37 -17.11 2.21
N GLU A 288 1.77 -17.54 1.11
CA GLU A 288 1.69 -16.79 -0.14
C GLU A 288 0.22 -16.62 -0.56
N VAL A 289 -0.23 -15.39 -0.80
CA VAL A 289 -1.53 -15.09 -1.43
C VAL A 289 -1.26 -14.23 -2.66
N THR A 290 -1.44 -14.79 -3.86
CA THR A 290 -1.01 -14.12 -5.10
C THR A 290 -2.06 -14.14 -6.20
N GLY A 291 -2.24 -13.03 -6.91
CA GLY A 291 -3.08 -12.96 -8.11
C GLY A 291 -4.58 -13.16 -7.84
N CYS A 292 -5.03 -12.92 -6.61
CA CYS A 292 -6.42 -13.16 -6.23
C CYS A 292 -7.31 -11.93 -6.50
N LEU A 293 -8.57 -12.17 -6.86
CA LEU A 293 -9.61 -11.14 -6.94
C LEU A 293 -10.55 -11.33 -5.75
N ILE A 294 -10.65 -10.35 -4.86
CA ILE A 294 -11.43 -10.47 -3.62
C ILE A 294 -12.36 -9.27 -3.49
N TYR A 295 -13.68 -9.46 -3.44
CA TYR A 295 -14.60 -8.31 -3.49
C TYR A 295 -15.94 -8.56 -2.81
N ASN A 296 -16.67 -7.47 -2.53
CA ASN A 296 -18.01 -7.51 -1.93
C ASN A 296 -18.04 -8.38 -0.67
N GLY A 297 -17.28 -7.96 0.35
CA GLY A 297 -17.23 -8.70 1.61
C GLY A 297 -16.81 -7.85 2.79
N ASP A 298 -16.57 -8.50 3.93
CA ASP A 298 -15.99 -7.85 5.10
C ASP A 298 -14.47 -7.64 4.90
N HIS A 299 -13.60 -7.96 5.85
CA HIS A 299 -12.15 -7.90 5.70
C HIS A 299 -11.63 -8.83 4.59
N ALA A 300 -10.86 -8.33 3.61
CA ALA A 300 -10.42 -9.14 2.46
C ALA A 300 -9.29 -10.12 2.79
N ILE A 301 -8.14 -9.62 3.24
CA ILE A 301 -7.01 -10.47 3.68
C ILE A 301 -6.57 -10.00 5.07
N ASN A 302 -6.62 -10.90 6.05
CA ASN A 302 -6.16 -10.62 7.41
C ASN A 302 -4.98 -11.53 7.76
N ALA A 303 -3.83 -10.93 7.98
CA ALA A 303 -2.62 -11.57 8.47
C ALA A 303 -2.39 -11.22 9.94
N TYR A 304 -2.81 -12.11 10.85
CA TYR A 304 -2.64 -11.98 12.29
C TYR A 304 -1.52 -12.89 12.80
N ALA A 305 -0.57 -12.33 13.56
CA ALA A 305 0.54 -13.05 14.18
C ALA A 305 1.30 -13.98 13.21
N SER A 306 1.38 -13.59 11.93
CA SER A 306 2.00 -14.39 10.88
C SER A 306 3.45 -13.97 10.61
N THR A 307 4.25 -14.91 10.12
CA THR A 307 5.66 -14.69 9.80
C THR A 307 5.94 -15.04 8.33
N ARG A 308 6.78 -14.25 7.63
CA ARG A 308 7.16 -14.50 6.23
C ARG A 308 5.95 -14.61 5.28
N THR A 309 5.02 -13.69 5.38
CA THR A 309 3.82 -13.66 4.54
C THR A 309 4.06 -12.81 3.30
N LEU A 310 3.80 -13.36 2.11
CA LEU A 310 3.80 -12.64 0.83
C LEU A 310 2.37 -12.50 0.31
N ILE A 311 1.93 -11.26 0.11
CA ILE A 311 0.66 -10.95 -0.56
C ILE A 311 1.00 -10.15 -1.82
N SER A 312 0.66 -10.63 -3.01
CA SER A 312 1.06 -9.94 -4.23
C SER A 312 0.07 -10.02 -5.38
N HIS A 313 0.02 -8.97 -6.22
CA HIS A 313 -0.82 -8.95 -7.43
C HIS A 313 -2.30 -9.23 -7.16
N CYS A 314 -2.79 -8.95 -5.95
CA CYS A 314 -4.20 -9.11 -5.61
C CYS A 314 -4.98 -7.84 -5.95
N VAL A 315 -6.23 -8.02 -6.37
CA VAL A 315 -7.20 -6.93 -6.59
C VAL A 315 -8.31 -7.08 -5.55
N ILE A 316 -8.51 -6.05 -4.75
CA ILE A 316 -9.51 -6.01 -3.68
C ILE A 316 -10.44 -4.83 -3.94
N ASN A 317 -11.76 -5.05 -3.89
CA ASN A 317 -12.73 -3.99 -4.14
C ASN A 317 -14.02 -4.16 -3.33
N GLU A 318 -14.59 -3.07 -2.82
CA GLU A 318 -15.90 -3.10 -2.12
C GLU A 318 -15.90 -4.07 -0.93
N CYS A 319 -14.82 -4.02 -0.16
CA CYS A 319 -14.68 -4.79 1.08
C CYS A 319 -14.82 -3.87 2.29
N PHE A 320 -15.09 -4.40 3.47
CA PHE A 320 -15.02 -3.60 4.69
C PHE A 320 -13.59 -3.09 4.90
N SER A 321 -12.59 -3.96 4.79
CA SER A 321 -11.17 -3.54 4.75
C SER A 321 -10.39 -4.32 3.68
N GLY A 322 -9.25 -3.77 3.27
CA GLY A 322 -8.37 -4.40 2.28
C GLY A 322 -7.42 -5.43 2.87
N ILE A 323 -6.13 -5.10 2.89
CA ILE A 323 -5.07 -5.97 3.42
C ILE A 323 -4.70 -5.49 4.81
N TYR A 324 -5.00 -6.31 5.80
CA TYR A 324 -4.76 -6.03 7.21
C TYR A 324 -3.65 -6.94 7.74
N GLY A 325 -2.60 -6.36 8.33
CA GLY A 325 -1.52 -7.10 8.98
C GLY A 325 -1.38 -6.71 10.44
N ALA A 326 -1.72 -7.60 11.37
CA ALA A 326 -1.60 -7.39 12.81
C ALA A 326 -0.56 -8.32 13.45
N VAL A 327 0.38 -7.73 14.21
CA VAL A 327 1.46 -8.45 14.88
C VAL A 327 2.27 -9.32 13.90
N THR A 328 2.44 -8.83 12.67
CA THR A 328 3.13 -9.55 11.60
C THR A 328 4.64 -9.36 11.66
N GLU A 329 5.38 -10.37 11.24
CA GLU A 329 6.83 -10.29 11.05
C GLU A 329 7.22 -10.65 9.60
N ARG A 330 8.00 -9.78 8.96
CA ARG A 330 8.51 -10.01 7.59
C ARG A 330 7.38 -10.23 6.58
N MET A 331 6.31 -9.43 6.68
CA MET A 331 5.25 -9.40 5.69
C MET A 331 5.66 -8.53 4.49
N THR A 332 5.48 -9.04 3.28
CA THR A 332 5.64 -8.25 2.05
C THR A 332 4.31 -8.18 1.33
N VAL A 333 3.83 -6.97 1.06
CA VAL A 333 2.65 -6.68 0.24
C VAL A 333 3.13 -5.98 -1.03
N ALA A 334 2.94 -6.58 -2.19
CA ALA A 334 3.55 -6.12 -3.43
C ALA A 334 2.58 -6.05 -4.60
N SER A 335 2.53 -4.90 -5.29
CA SER A 335 1.75 -4.76 -6.53
C SER A 335 0.25 -5.12 -6.40
N CYS A 336 -0.34 -4.86 -5.23
CA CYS A 336 -1.76 -5.06 -4.99
C CYS A 336 -2.56 -3.78 -5.28
N ILE A 337 -3.82 -3.95 -5.65
CA ILE A 337 -4.79 -2.87 -5.88
C ILE A 337 -5.90 -3.04 -4.86
N VAL A 338 -6.21 -1.99 -4.11
CA VAL A 338 -7.31 -1.98 -3.14
C VAL A 338 -8.18 -0.76 -3.38
N THR A 339 -9.46 -0.94 -3.65
CA THR A 339 -10.37 0.18 -3.94
C THR A 339 -11.68 0.08 -3.18
N ASN A 340 -12.29 1.23 -2.90
CA ASN A 340 -13.65 1.33 -2.35
C ASN A 340 -13.84 0.49 -1.08
N VAL A 341 -13.13 0.81 0.00
CA VAL A 341 -13.26 0.08 1.27
C VAL A 341 -13.79 0.95 2.40
N GLU A 342 -14.60 0.35 3.28
CA GLU A 342 -15.25 1.05 4.39
C GLU A 342 -14.29 1.43 5.53
N ASP A 343 -13.15 0.76 5.64
CA ASP A 343 -12.17 0.99 6.69
C ASP A 343 -10.86 1.46 6.05
N VAL A 344 -9.80 0.64 6.11
CA VAL A 344 -8.47 0.94 5.57
C VAL A 344 -8.17 0.03 4.38
N ALA A 345 -7.50 0.56 3.35
CA ALA A 345 -7.06 -0.24 2.20
C ALA A 345 -5.83 -1.11 2.51
N PHE A 346 -4.77 -0.53 3.07
CA PHE A 346 -3.60 -1.25 3.57
C PHE A 346 -3.35 -0.87 5.02
N ASP A 347 -3.48 -1.84 5.92
CA ASP A 347 -3.35 -1.63 7.36
C ASP A 347 -2.21 -2.46 7.95
N SER A 348 -1.42 -1.82 8.82
CA SER A 348 -0.31 -2.45 9.54
C SER A 348 -0.40 -2.10 11.02
N GLU A 349 -0.78 -3.09 11.82
CA GLU A 349 -0.88 -3.00 13.27
C GLU A 349 0.24 -3.81 13.96
N HIS A 350 1.03 -3.17 14.83
CA HIS A 350 2.06 -3.84 15.65
C HIS A 350 3.05 -4.76 14.90
N GLY A 351 3.33 -4.50 13.61
CA GLY A 351 4.20 -5.31 12.78
C GLY A 351 5.69 -4.95 12.84
N ARG A 352 6.55 -5.85 12.37
CA ARG A 352 8.00 -5.62 12.23
C ARG A 352 8.57 -6.17 10.93
N TYR A 353 9.52 -5.44 10.35
CA TYR A 353 10.17 -5.80 9.08
C TYR A 353 9.20 -5.96 7.91
N ASN A 354 8.15 -5.14 7.87
CA ASN A 354 7.14 -5.23 6.80
C ASN A 354 7.43 -4.24 5.67
N LEU A 355 7.12 -4.67 4.46
CA LEU A 355 7.31 -3.91 3.24
C LEU A 355 6.01 -3.88 2.43
N PHE A 356 5.52 -2.68 2.14
CA PHE A 356 4.43 -2.40 1.22
C PHE A 356 5.01 -1.70 -0.01
N TYR A 357 5.02 -2.36 -1.16
CA TYR A 357 5.74 -1.88 -2.33
C TYR A 357 4.91 -1.95 -3.62
N GLY A 358 4.89 -0.84 -4.36
CA GLY A 358 4.29 -0.78 -5.69
C GLY A 358 2.77 -1.00 -5.69
N CYS A 359 2.09 -0.79 -4.57
CA CYS A 359 0.65 -0.97 -4.44
C CYS A 359 -0.13 0.28 -4.89
N HIS A 360 -1.43 0.11 -5.10
CA HIS A 360 -2.39 1.18 -5.36
C HIS A 360 -3.56 1.11 -4.38
N ALA A 361 -3.93 2.25 -3.81
CA ALA A 361 -5.14 2.41 -3.01
C ALA A 361 -5.97 3.61 -3.47
N GLU A 362 -7.30 3.43 -3.53
CA GLU A 362 -8.25 4.51 -3.84
C GLU A 362 -9.59 4.32 -3.12
N GLY A 363 -10.05 5.37 -2.44
CA GLY A 363 -11.40 5.39 -1.87
C GLY A 363 -11.54 4.53 -0.63
N ALA A 364 -10.60 4.63 0.30
CA ALA A 364 -10.73 4.05 1.64
C ALA A 364 -11.22 5.11 2.64
N LYS A 365 -12.33 4.81 3.34
CA LYS A 365 -12.98 5.74 4.27
C LYS A 365 -12.02 6.23 5.36
N GLN A 366 -11.29 5.32 6.02
CA GLN A 366 -10.42 5.62 7.16
C GLN A 366 -8.94 5.79 6.81
N GLY A 367 -8.55 5.60 5.55
CA GLY A 367 -7.19 5.82 5.08
C GLY A 367 -6.74 4.83 4.02
N GLU A 368 -5.93 5.29 3.08
CA GLU A 368 -5.46 4.42 2.00
C GLU A 368 -4.36 3.47 2.50
N TYR A 369 -3.36 4.04 3.19
CA TYR A 369 -2.31 3.31 3.88
C TYR A 369 -2.25 3.78 5.33
N THR A 370 -2.58 2.90 6.27
CA THR A 370 -2.57 3.22 7.69
C THR A 370 -1.58 2.33 8.43
N LEU A 371 -0.82 2.96 9.31
CA LEU A 371 -0.08 2.32 10.37
C LEU A 371 -0.80 2.67 11.67
N TYR A 372 -1.30 1.65 12.35
CA TYR A 372 -2.08 1.82 13.58
C TYR A 372 -1.40 1.06 14.71
N SER A 373 -0.79 1.78 15.64
CA SER A 373 -0.32 1.17 16.89
C SER A 373 -1.51 1.20 17.84
N GLY A 374 -2.30 0.13 17.86
CA GLY A 374 -3.43 0.03 18.79
C GLY A 374 -3.02 0.37 20.22
N GLY A 375 -3.89 1.13 20.90
CA GLY A 375 -3.76 1.39 22.33
C GLY A 375 -4.08 0.12 23.12
N VAL A 376 -4.43 0.28 24.39
CA VAL A 376 -4.82 -0.79 25.33
C VAL A 376 -5.87 -1.77 24.76
N ASP A 377 -6.70 -1.34 23.81
CA ASP A 377 -7.77 -2.13 23.16
C ASP A 377 -7.40 -2.76 21.81
N GLY A 378 -6.18 -2.53 21.29
CA GLY A 378 -5.70 -3.12 20.04
C GLY A 378 -5.31 -4.60 20.16
N ASN A 379 -5.32 -5.32 19.02
CA ASN A 379 -5.11 -6.77 18.93
C ASN A 379 -3.69 -7.29 19.32
N GLY A 380 -2.84 -6.49 19.96
CA GLY A 380 -1.53 -6.98 20.40
C GLY A 380 -0.68 -6.02 21.22
N ARG A 381 0.11 -6.61 22.14
CA ARG A 381 1.29 -5.98 22.73
C ARG A 381 2.49 -6.30 21.83
N GLY A 382 3.11 -5.31 21.20
CA GLY A 382 4.26 -5.53 20.33
C GLY A 382 4.96 -4.25 19.90
N THR A 383 6.28 -4.31 19.73
CA THR A 383 7.08 -3.21 19.19
C THR A 383 6.85 -3.08 17.69
N MET A 384 6.63 -1.86 17.22
CA MET A 384 6.41 -1.56 15.82
C MET A 384 7.69 -0.96 15.22
N HIS A 385 8.33 -1.63 14.27
CA HIS A 385 9.55 -1.08 13.68
C HIS A 385 9.92 -1.67 12.33
N ASP A 386 10.77 -0.95 11.58
CA ASP A 386 11.23 -1.36 10.26
C ASP A 386 10.05 -1.61 9.30
N LEU A 387 9.18 -0.60 9.18
CA LEU A 387 7.98 -0.63 8.34
C LEU A 387 8.14 0.33 7.17
N PHE A 388 8.02 -0.16 5.95
CA PHE A 388 8.31 0.64 4.76
C PHE A 388 7.18 0.60 3.73
N PHE A 389 6.73 1.78 3.33
CA PHE A 389 5.79 2.02 2.23
C PHE A 389 6.58 2.67 1.09
N VAL A 390 6.92 1.88 0.06
CA VAL A 390 7.84 2.28 -1.00
C VAL A 390 7.17 2.25 -2.38
N ASN A 391 7.28 3.34 -3.14
CA ASN A 391 6.78 3.43 -4.52
C ASN A 391 5.28 3.09 -4.67
N ASN A 392 4.47 3.38 -3.66
CA ASN A 392 3.02 3.18 -3.72
C ASN A 392 2.30 4.37 -4.35
N THR A 393 1.07 4.14 -4.77
CA THR A 393 0.18 5.18 -5.31
C THR A 393 -1.11 5.25 -4.49
N ALA A 394 -1.56 6.45 -4.16
CA ALA A 394 -2.78 6.66 -3.41
C ALA A 394 -3.63 7.76 -4.05
N ARG A 395 -4.93 7.52 -4.19
CA ARG A 395 -5.91 8.54 -4.57
C ARG A 395 -6.98 8.67 -3.50
N ARG A 396 -6.96 9.78 -2.78
CA ARG A 396 -7.92 10.03 -1.70
C ARG A 396 -9.08 10.87 -2.21
N VAL A 397 -10.28 10.32 -2.13
CA VAL A 397 -11.52 10.91 -2.62
C VAL A 397 -12.48 11.21 -1.47
N ALA A 398 -13.45 12.11 -1.70
CA ALA A 398 -14.41 12.54 -0.68
C ALA A 398 -15.44 11.45 -0.32
N GLN A 399 -15.67 10.51 -1.24
CA GLN A 399 -16.64 9.44 -1.09
C GLN A 399 -16.09 8.17 -1.74
N TYR A 400 -16.46 7.02 -1.18
CA TYR A 400 -16.18 5.72 -1.78
C TYR A 400 -17.48 5.02 -2.19
N ILE A 401 -17.37 4.06 -3.10
CA ILE A 401 -18.52 3.22 -3.47
C ILE A 401 -18.73 2.20 -2.36
N LYS A 402 -19.80 2.36 -1.57
CA LYS A 402 -20.13 1.42 -0.50
C LYS A 402 -20.68 0.11 -1.05
N ASN A 403 -21.60 0.21 -2.00
CA ASN A 403 -22.25 -0.90 -2.69
C ASN A 403 -22.97 -0.38 -3.94
N TYR A 404 -23.66 -1.27 -4.65
CA TYR A 404 -24.59 -0.91 -5.71
C TYR A 404 -26.02 -1.19 -5.27
N ASP A 405 -26.94 -0.32 -5.67
CA ASP A 405 -28.37 -0.55 -5.48
C ASP A 405 -28.89 -1.70 -6.39
N SER A 406 -30.16 -2.06 -6.25
CA SER A 406 -30.79 -3.11 -7.05
C SER A 406 -30.85 -2.81 -8.55
N SER A 407 -30.61 -1.55 -8.95
CA SER A 407 -30.55 -1.11 -10.35
C SER A 407 -29.10 -1.06 -10.88
N GLY A 408 -28.11 -1.39 -10.05
CA GLY A 408 -26.70 -1.35 -10.39
C GLY A 408 -26.09 0.06 -10.33
N ASN A 409 -26.75 1.04 -9.72
CA ASN A 409 -26.17 2.36 -9.51
C ASN A 409 -25.26 2.34 -8.27
N PRO A 410 -24.10 3.02 -8.30
CA PRO A 410 -23.24 3.12 -7.14
C PRO A 410 -23.91 3.95 -6.03
N VAL A 411 -23.82 3.43 -4.81
CA VAL A 411 -24.21 4.12 -3.58
C VAL A 411 -22.94 4.58 -2.89
N TYR A 412 -22.87 5.87 -2.59
CA TYR A 412 -21.68 6.50 -2.04
C TYR A 412 -21.81 6.75 -0.54
N GLU A 413 -20.70 6.60 0.18
CA GLU A 413 -20.57 7.03 1.57
C GLU A 413 -19.36 7.95 1.72
N ALA A 414 -19.45 8.92 2.65
CA ALA A 414 -18.41 9.91 2.87
C ALA A 414 -17.16 9.31 3.54
N CYS A 415 -15.99 9.69 3.02
CA CYS A 415 -14.71 9.37 3.63
C CYS A 415 -14.44 10.27 4.85
N ASN A 416 -13.57 9.81 5.75
CA ASN A 416 -13.16 10.59 6.92
C ASN A 416 -12.24 11.77 6.50
N PRO A 417 -12.60 13.03 6.76
CA PRO A 417 -11.79 14.20 6.40
C PRO A 417 -10.45 14.29 7.16
N ASP A 418 -10.33 13.62 8.31
CA ASP A 418 -9.13 13.66 9.15
C ASP A 418 -8.12 12.55 8.83
N ALA A 419 -8.52 11.58 8.00
CA ALA A 419 -7.62 10.53 7.53
C ALA A 419 -6.78 10.98 6.32
N GLY A 420 -5.62 10.35 6.17
CA GLY A 420 -4.67 10.60 5.10
C GLY A 420 -4.63 9.50 4.04
N ALA A 421 -4.03 9.81 2.89
CA ALA A 421 -3.56 8.79 1.96
C ALA A 421 -2.49 7.92 2.63
N PHE A 422 -1.59 8.54 3.39
CA PHE A 422 -0.75 7.84 4.35
C PHE A 422 -1.09 8.34 5.75
N THR A 423 -1.35 7.43 6.69
CA THR A 423 -1.72 7.76 8.06
C THR A 423 -0.84 6.98 9.04
N VAL A 424 -0.17 7.69 9.94
CA VAL A 424 0.50 7.14 11.11
C VAL A 424 -0.34 7.50 12.33
N HIS A 425 -0.94 6.50 12.96
CA HIS A 425 -1.69 6.64 14.19
C HIS A 425 -1.00 5.86 15.31
N SER A 426 -0.30 6.58 16.18
CA SER A 426 0.49 5.99 17.26
C SER A 426 -0.16 6.31 18.61
N LEU A 427 -0.66 5.28 19.29
CA LEU A 427 -1.30 5.38 20.62
C LEU A 427 -0.32 5.07 21.74
N ASP A 428 0.25 3.85 21.80
CA ASP A 428 0.96 3.38 23.01
C ASP A 428 2.32 2.72 22.78
N THR A 429 2.70 2.38 21.54
CA THR A 429 3.98 1.72 21.27
C THR A 429 4.91 2.65 20.49
N ALA A 430 6.18 2.70 20.90
CA ALA A 430 7.19 3.46 20.17
C ALA A 430 7.38 2.80 18.79
N ALA A 431 6.71 3.34 17.77
CA ALA A 431 7.02 3.05 16.38
C ALA A 431 8.41 3.63 16.06
N TYR A 432 9.33 2.85 15.52
CA TYR A 432 10.63 3.37 15.08
C TYR A 432 11.10 2.84 13.74
N ASN A 433 11.85 3.66 13.00
CA ASN A 433 12.32 3.35 11.65
C ASN A 433 11.16 3.00 10.69
N VAL A 434 10.25 3.96 10.52
CA VAL A 434 9.11 3.85 9.60
C VAL A 434 9.37 4.73 8.39
N GLY A 435 9.26 4.20 7.17
CA GLY A 435 9.55 4.93 5.95
C GLY A 435 8.38 5.01 4.97
N PHE A 436 8.10 6.20 4.45
CA PHE A 436 7.21 6.48 3.33
C PHE A 436 8.07 7.08 2.21
N ILE A 437 8.47 6.26 1.24
CA ILE A 437 9.52 6.61 0.29
C ILE A 437 9.07 6.47 -1.17
N GLY A 438 9.25 7.49 -1.99
CA GLY A 438 8.99 7.40 -3.44
C GLY A 438 7.52 7.27 -3.82
N ASN A 439 6.59 7.57 -2.91
CA ASN A 439 5.16 7.40 -3.15
C ASN A 439 4.56 8.55 -3.96
N LYS A 440 3.45 8.27 -4.64
CA LYS A 440 2.67 9.27 -5.40
C LYS A 440 1.26 9.37 -4.81
N VAL A 441 0.86 10.58 -4.45
CA VAL A 441 -0.46 10.84 -3.87
C VAL A 441 -1.21 11.87 -4.70
N LEU A 442 -2.48 11.58 -4.97
CA LEU A 442 -3.48 12.56 -5.37
C LEU A 442 -4.53 12.67 -4.25
N ALA A 443 -4.46 13.73 -3.46
CA ALA A 443 -5.43 14.01 -2.41
C ALA A 443 -6.48 14.99 -2.94
N GLU A 444 -7.67 14.50 -3.26
CA GLU A 444 -8.83 15.31 -3.64
C GLU A 444 -9.68 15.69 -2.42
N PHE A 445 -9.44 15.00 -1.30
CA PHE A 445 -10.11 15.18 -0.01
C PHE A 445 -9.18 14.71 1.11
N GLY A 446 -9.40 15.20 2.33
CA GLY A 446 -8.55 14.87 3.49
C GLY A 446 -7.09 15.25 3.26
N TYR A 447 -6.16 14.43 3.74
CA TYR A 447 -4.72 14.74 3.68
C TYR A 447 -3.94 13.77 2.78
N GLY A 448 -2.81 14.22 2.23
CA GLY A 448 -1.83 13.35 1.58
C GLY A 448 -1.01 12.54 2.58
N PHE A 449 -0.67 13.14 3.73
CA PHE A 449 0.04 12.49 4.82
C PHE A 449 -0.45 12.97 6.19
N VAL A 450 -0.76 12.06 7.09
CA VAL A 450 -1.18 12.36 8.46
C VAL A 450 -0.28 11.61 9.43
N HIS A 451 0.21 12.32 10.44
CA HIS A 451 0.81 11.72 11.61
C HIS A 451 0.11 12.29 12.84
N MET A 452 -0.59 11.41 13.55
CA MET A 452 -1.27 11.76 14.80
C MET A 452 -0.79 10.83 15.89
N GLN A 453 -0.38 11.45 17.00
CA GLN A 453 -0.03 10.73 18.21
C GLN A 453 -0.84 11.28 19.38
N LEU A 454 -1.63 10.41 20.01
CA LEU A 454 -2.62 10.81 21.02
C LEU A 454 -2.08 10.74 22.46
N LEU A 455 -0.96 10.04 22.72
CA LEU A 455 -0.31 9.95 24.04
C LEU A 455 1.17 10.37 23.98
N GLU A 456 1.80 10.61 25.14
CA GLU A 456 3.18 11.18 25.26
C GLU A 456 4.32 10.26 24.75
N HIS A 457 4.01 9.07 24.25
CA HIS A 457 5.01 8.12 23.75
C HIS A 457 5.31 8.31 22.27
N SER A 458 6.45 8.93 21.98
CA SER A 458 6.79 9.37 20.63
C SER A 458 7.09 8.25 19.64
N ALA A 459 6.43 8.27 18.47
CA ALA A 459 6.91 7.58 17.28
C ALA A 459 8.21 8.28 16.85
N ARG A 460 9.31 7.51 16.78
CA ARG A 460 10.66 8.02 16.52
C ARG A 460 11.08 7.67 15.10
N GLN A 461 11.80 8.56 14.43
CA GLN A 461 12.44 8.23 13.15
C GLN A 461 11.42 7.81 12.07
N VAL A 462 10.34 8.58 11.93
CA VAL A 462 9.46 8.48 10.76
C VAL A 462 10.13 9.25 9.62
N ILE A 463 10.35 8.60 8.48
CA ILE A 463 10.98 9.17 7.29
C ILE A 463 9.94 9.28 6.20
N VAL A 464 9.69 10.50 5.72
CA VAL A 464 8.85 10.79 4.57
C VAL A 464 9.75 11.40 3.50
N ALA A 465 10.17 10.58 2.54
CA ALA A 465 11.22 10.94 1.59
C ALA A 465 10.84 10.73 0.13
N ASP A 466 11.27 11.62 -0.75
CA ASP A 466 11.19 11.44 -2.21
C ASP A 466 9.74 11.22 -2.73
N ASN A 467 8.73 11.68 -1.99
CA ASN A 467 7.32 11.52 -2.39
C ASN A 467 6.84 12.67 -3.28
N ARG A 468 5.83 12.40 -4.11
CA ARG A 468 5.09 13.40 -4.87
C ARG A 468 3.64 13.45 -4.37
N ILE A 469 3.27 14.53 -3.70
CA ILE A 469 1.94 14.72 -3.13
C ILE A 469 1.26 15.88 -3.87
N THR A 470 0.18 15.57 -4.56
CA THR A 470 -0.64 16.53 -5.30
C THR A 470 -1.98 16.70 -4.62
N THR A 471 -2.45 17.94 -4.43
CA THR A 471 -3.77 18.23 -3.87
C THR A 471 -4.66 18.95 -4.88
N GLN A 472 -5.97 18.71 -4.77
CA GLN A 472 -7.01 19.44 -5.50
C GLN A 472 -8.32 19.36 -4.72
N ASN A 473 -9.32 20.18 -5.09
CA ASN A 473 -10.71 20.06 -4.60
C ASN A 473 -10.89 20.05 -3.07
N GLY A 474 -9.99 20.70 -2.33
CA GLY A 474 -10.04 20.74 -0.85
C GLY A 474 -9.20 19.68 -0.14
N GLY A 475 -8.42 18.89 -0.89
CA GLY A 475 -7.36 18.05 -0.32
C GLY A 475 -6.20 18.88 0.24
N LYS A 476 -5.48 18.29 1.21
CA LYS A 476 -4.44 18.92 2.02
C LYS A 476 -3.13 18.14 1.88
N PHE A 477 -1.94 18.76 1.96
CA PHE A 477 -0.71 17.96 1.86
C PHE A 477 -0.48 17.12 3.10
N PHE A 478 -0.37 17.74 4.28
CA PHE A 478 -0.14 17.00 5.51
C PHE A 478 -0.60 17.69 6.80
N ARG A 479 -0.71 16.86 7.84
CA ARG A 479 -0.85 17.27 9.24
C ARG A 479 -0.03 16.36 10.13
N ILE A 480 0.85 16.94 10.94
CA ILE A 480 1.77 16.23 11.82
C ILE A 480 1.61 16.78 13.22
N LEU A 481 1.12 15.94 14.13
CA LEU A 481 0.83 16.28 15.52
C LEU A 481 1.68 15.40 16.44
N ASN A 482 2.34 15.99 17.44
CA ASN A 482 3.05 15.27 18.51
C ASN A 482 4.15 14.31 18.00
N SER A 483 4.89 14.69 16.96
CA SER A 483 5.92 13.82 16.35
C SER A 483 7.33 14.08 16.89
N ASP A 484 8.18 13.06 16.95
CA ASP A 484 9.55 13.19 17.43
C ASP A 484 10.59 12.60 16.46
N GLY A 485 11.49 13.46 15.96
CA GLY A 485 12.52 13.03 15.01
C GLY A 485 11.96 12.61 13.65
N LEU A 486 10.82 13.16 13.22
CA LEU A 486 10.31 12.96 11.87
C LEU A 486 11.18 13.72 10.87
N GLU A 487 11.56 13.03 9.80
CA GLU A 487 12.28 13.57 8.66
C GLU A 487 11.35 13.69 7.46
N LEU A 488 11.13 14.92 6.99
CA LEU A 488 10.42 15.23 5.76
C LEU A 488 11.46 15.74 4.75
N THR A 489 11.88 14.90 3.80
CA THR A 489 12.99 15.25 2.89
C THR A 489 12.73 14.97 1.42
N ARG A 490 13.20 15.85 0.51
CA ARG A 490 13.14 15.66 -0.95
C ARG A 490 11.73 15.38 -1.51
N ASN A 491 10.68 15.84 -0.83
CA ASN A 491 9.31 15.68 -1.30
C ASN A 491 8.92 16.82 -2.24
N THR A 492 8.03 16.51 -3.19
CA THR A 492 7.38 17.50 -4.06
C THR A 492 5.91 17.59 -3.70
N PHE A 493 5.50 18.77 -3.26
CA PHE A 493 4.12 19.12 -2.93
C PHE A 493 3.56 20.07 -4.00
N THR A 494 2.43 19.73 -4.61
CA THR A 494 1.80 20.54 -5.65
C THR A 494 0.31 20.70 -5.41
N ASP A 495 -0.14 21.92 -5.18
CA ASP A 495 -1.55 22.23 -5.01
C ASP A 495 -2.12 22.81 -6.31
N LEU A 496 -3.10 22.11 -6.86
CA LEU A 496 -3.78 22.48 -8.09
C LEU A 496 -4.96 23.44 -7.85
N GLY A 497 -5.32 23.71 -6.58
CA GLY A 497 -6.36 24.64 -6.16
C GLY A 497 -7.38 24.01 -5.22
N GLY A 498 -7.86 24.79 -4.24
CA GLY A 498 -9.03 24.46 -3.39
C GLY A 498 -8.77 24.15 -1.93
N GLY A 499 -7.51 24.08 -1.46
CA GLY A 499 -7.20 23.86 -0.03
C GLY A 499 -7.27 25.16 0.77
N GLU A 500 -8.23 25.29 1.71
CA GLU A 500 -8.35 26.46 2.59
C GLU A 500 -8.29 26.13 4.09
N ALA A 501 -7.71 27.11 4.81
CA ALA A 501 -7.72 27.45 6.23
C ALA A 501 -6.70 26.85 7.23
N THR A 502 -6.29 25.57 7.19
CA THR A 502 -5.38 25.02 8.25
C THR A 502 -4.44 23.90 7.76
N GLU A 503 -3.52 24.19 6.85
CA GLU A 503 -2.76 23.15 6.15
C GLU A 503 -1.25 23.28 6.28
N ASN A 504 -0.60 22.12 6.41
CA ASN A 504 0.83 21.91 6.68
C ASN A 504 1.23 22.35 8.08
N GLU A 505 0.59 21.72 9.05
CA GLU A 505 0.90 21.92 10.45
C GLU A 505 1.88 20.84 10.88
N PHE A 506 3.05 21.27 11.34
CA PHE A 506 3.81 20.55 12.34
C PHE A 506 3.44 21.16 13.67
N ARG A 507 2.69 20.45 14.49
CA ARG A 507 2.30 20.91 15.81
C ARG A 507 2.86 19.97 16.85
N ASP A 508 3.38 20.58 17.91
CA ASP A 508 3.92 19.85 19.06
C ASP A 508 5.02 18.87 18.63
N ALA A 509 5.79 19.25 17.60
CA ALA A 509 6.84 18.43 17.02
C ALA A 509 8.18 18.66 17.73
N HIS A 510 8.92 17.56 17.91
CA HIS A 510 10.24 17.51 18.52
C HIS A 510 11.26 17.09 17.47
N ARG A 511 12.42 17.76 17.41
CA ARG A 511 13.58 17.32 16.60
C ARG A 511 13.26 17.05 15.12
N ALA A 512 12.25 17.71 14.57
CA ALA A 512 11.85 17.52 13.18
C ALA A 512 12.94 18.00 12.21
N ILE A 513 13.12 17.27 11.11
CA ILE A 513 14.04 17.62 10.02
C ILE A 513 13.19 17.82 8.77
N ILE A 514 13.15 19.04 8.24
CA ILE A 514 12.37 19.40 7.06
C ILE A 514 13.34 19.95 6.02
N THR A 515 13.81 19.13 5.08
CA THR A 515 14.83 19.58 4.14
C THR A 515 14.61 19.21 2.68
N ASP A 516 15.11 20.05 1.77
CA ASP A 516 15.18 19.73 0.35
C ASP A 516 13.78 19.48 -0.29
N ASN A 517 12.70 19.96 0.32
CA ASN A 517 11.34 19.81 -0.22
C ASN A 517 10.98 20.97 -1.17
N THR A 518 10.08 20.71 -2.10
CA THR A 518 9.49 21.72 -2.98
C THR A 518 8.00 21.85 -2.71
N PHE A 519 7.54 23.06 -2.42
CA PHE A 519 6.13 23.41 -2.21
C PHE A 519 5.67 24.34 -3.34
N THR A 520 4.67 23.92 -4.11
CA THR A 520 4.10 24.72 -5.20
C THR A 520 2.59 24.87 -5.02
N TYR A 521 2.12 26.12 -5.00
CA TYR A 521 0.71 26.48 -4.93
C TYR A 521 0.31 27.29 -6.16
N ARG A 522 -0.82 26.93 -6.78
CA ARG A 522 -1.39 27.71 -7.88
C ARG A 522 -2.14 28.96 -7.41
N THR A 523 -2.69 28.93 -6.21
CA THR A 523 -3.44 30.03 -5.62
C THR A 523 -2.84 30.38 -4.26
N ALA A 524 -2.69 31.67 -3.97
CA ALA A 524 -2.21 32.13 -2.67
C ALA A 524 -3.18 31.67 -1.56
N LYS A 525 -2.63 31.20 -0.44
CA LYS A 525 -3.43 30.71 0.68
C LYS A 525 -4.07 31.82 1.50
N THR A 526 -5.32 31.60 1.93
CA THR A 526 -6.04 32.49 2.87
C THR A 526 -5.49 32.43 4.30
N SER A 527 -4.85 31.32 4.70
CA SER A 527 -4.15 31.19 5.99
C SER A 527 -2.95 32.13 6.13
N GLY A 528 -2.46 32.66 5.01
CA GLY A 528 -1.31 33.55 4.95
C GLY A 528 0.04 32.83 5.08
N TYR A 529 0.11 31.50 5.21
CA TYR A 529 1.38 30.75 5.26
C TYR A 529 1.32 29.42 4.49
N ALA A 530 2.46 28.95 3.96
CA ALA A 530 2.57 27.62 3.36
C ALA A 530 2.94 26.50 4.35
N LEU A 531 3.75 26.77 5.36
CA LEU A 531 4.14 25.82 6.41
C LEU A 531 4.01 26.49 7.79
N LEU A 532 3.28 25.86 8.71
CA LEU A 532 3.28 26.23 10.12
C LEU A 532 4.09 25.20 10.91
N PHE A 533 5.15 25.68 11.57
CA PHE A 533 5.95 24.90 12.49
C PHE A 533 5.75 25.40 13.92
N ASN A 534 4.99 24.64 14.69
CA ASN A 534 4.76 24.86 16.11
C ASN A 534 5.54 23.81 16.91
N ALA A 535 6.59 24.25 17.60
CA ALA A 535 7.44 23.38 18.40
C ALA A 535 7.10 23.49 19.90
N ILE A 536 7.03 22.33 20.55
CA ILE A 536 7.17 22.25 22.01
C ILE A 536 8.63 21.88 22.29
N GLY A 537 9.39 22.77 22.92
CA GLY A 537 10.59 22.32 23.60
C GLY A 537 10.20 21.78 24.96
N VAL A 538 10.15 20.46 25.10
CA VAL A 538 10.13 19.84 26.42
C VAL A 538 11.55 19.93 26.95
N GLU A 539 11.77 20.75 27.97
CA GLU A 539 12.93 20.60 28.84
C GLU A 539 12.76 19.27 29.58
N THR A 540 13.33 18.19 29.05
CA THR A 540 13.52 17.00 29.88
C THR A 540 14.42 17.41 31.04
N SER A 541 13.96 17.19 32.28
CA SER A 541 14.75 17.49 33.48
C SER A 541 16.19 16.97 33.31
N PRO A 542 17.22 17.79 33.59
CA PRO A 542 18.60 17.34 33.56
C PRO A 542 18.76 16.07 34.40
N GLY A 543 19.04 14.92 33.75
CA GLY A 543 19.21 13.63 34.44
C GLY A 543 18.35 12.47 33.93
N SER A 544 17.42 12.65 32.99
CA SER A 544 16.78 11.50 32.33
C SER A 544 17.73 10.88 31.30
N ASN A 545 18.40 9.80 31.67
CA ASN A 545 19.40 9.10 30.85
C ASN A 545 18.82 8.40 29.59
N THR A 546 17.55 8.61 29.27
CA THR A 546 16.80 7.92 28.21
C THR A 546 16.80 8.63 26.85
N TYR A 547 17.39 9.83 26.74
CA TYR A 547 17.42 10.61 25.48
C TYR A 547 18.80 11.28 25.24
N GLN A 548 19.72 10.59 24.54
CA GLN A 548 20.96 11.12 23.93
C GLN A 548 21.18 10.36 22.60
N PRO A 549 21.61 10.97 21.46
CA PRO A 549 22.64 12.00 21.34
C PRO A 549 22.35 13.15 20.33
N PHE A 550 21.09 13.48 20.02
CA PHE A 550 20.78 14.63 19.15
C PHE A 550 20.61 15.88 20.01
N GLY A 551 21.51 16.84 19.83
CA GLY A 551 21.61 18.06 20.64
C GLY A 551 20.35 18.93 20.68
N THR A 552 20.46 20.01 21.45
CA THR A 552 19.51 21.08 21.76
C THR A 552 18.92 21.83 20.55
N VAL A 553 18.28 21.14 19.60
CA VAL A 553 17.70 21.75 18.39
C VAL A 553 16.18 21.54 18.36
N GLY A 554 15.42 22.64 18.37
CA GLY A 554 13.94 22.63 18.34
C GLY A 554 13.32 22.19 17.01
N GLY A 555 14.12 22.07 15.95
CA GLY A 555 13.75 21.66 14.60
C GLY A 555 14.78 22.17 13.58
N TYR A 556 15.00 21.48 12.46
CA TYR A 556 15.91 21.89 11.39
C TYR A 556 15.16 21.99 10.07
N ILE A 557 14.97 23.21 9.57
CA ILE A 557 14.18 23.52 8.37
C ILE A 557 15.12 24.13 7.33
N ALA A 558 15.54 23.37 6.33
CA ALA A 558 16.59 23.84 5.42
C ALA A 558 16.46 23.44 3.95
N ARG A 559 16.94 24.30 3.05
CA ARG A 559 16.99 24.02 1.59
C ARG A 559 15.63 23.68 0.97
N ASN A 560 14.53 24.15 1.57
CA ASN A 560 13.20 24.00 1.00
C ASN A 560 12.94 25.13 -0.02
N THR A 561 12.14 24.81 -1.03
CA THR A 561 11.74 25.72 -2.08
C THR A 561 10.24 25.98 -2.01
N PHE A 562 9.84 27.24 -1.98
CA PHE A 562 8.45 27.68 -1.83
C PHE A 562 8.02 28.50 -3.04
N ARG A 563 6.88 28.14 -3.66
CA ARG A 563 6.31 28.79 -4.84
C ARG A 563 4.82 29.05 -4.64
N GLY A 564 4.36 30.29 -4.79
CA GLY A 564 2.92 30.64 -4.76
C GLY A 564 2.30 30.71 -3.35
N CYS A 565 3.10 30.86 -2.30
CA CYS A 565 2.70 30.55 -0.91
C CYS A 565 1.80 31.58 -0.20
N GLY A 566 1.45 32.71 -0.82
CA GLY A 566 0.80 33.81 -0.11
C GLY A 566 1.79 34.57 0.80
N VAL A 567 1.28 35.27 1.81
CA VAL A 567 2.06 36.26 2.60
C VAL A 567 3.37 35.69 3.16
N TYR A 568 3.33 34.51 3.76
CA TYR A 568 4.48 33.83 4.35
C TYR A 568 4.71 32.45 3.70
N ALA A 569 5.97 32.08 3.53
CA ALA A 569 6.35 30.70 3.17
C ALA A 569 6.38 29.83 4.43
N LEU A 570 6.94 30.36 5.52
CA LEU A 570 7.11 29.66 6.78
C LEU A 570 6.63 30.53 7.93
N ARG A 571 5.81 29.95 8.81
CA ARG A 571 5.48 30.50 10.13
C ARG A 571 6.05 29.57 11.20
N VAL A 572 6.82 30.12 12.13
CA VAL A 572 7.39 29.39 13.27
C VAL A 572 6.80 29.93 14.56
N ASP A 573 6.25 29.06 15.40
CA ASP A 573 5.70 29.41 16.71
C ASP A 573 6.32 28.51 17.78
N MET A 574 6.83 29.09 18.87
CA MET A 574 7.39 28.33 19.99
C MET A 574 6.52 28.52 21.23
N PHE A 575 5.70 27.53 21.54
CA PHE A 575 4.71 27.67 22.59
C PHE A 575 5.27 27.46 24.01
N ARG A 576 6.43 26.79 24.17
CA ARG A 576 6.90 26.31 25.50
C ARG A 576 8.42 26.23 25.74
N SER A 577 9.30 26.72 24.87
CA SER A 577 10.76 26.59 25.06
C SER A 577 11.49 27.92 25.08
N THR A 578 12.27 28.16 26.14
CA THR A 578 13.21 29.29 26.23
C THR A 578 14.63 28.90 25.79
N SER A 579 14.93 27.61 25.70
CA SER A 579 16.28 27.07 25.49
C SER A 579 16.51 26.39 24.13
N LEU A 580 15.46 25.85 23.48
CA LEU A 580 15.56 25.20 22.17
C LEU A 580 15.16 26.18 21.05
N ARG A 581 16.07 26.40 20.10
CA ARG A 581 15.82 27.28 18.94
C ARG A 581 15.74 26.46 17.65
N PRO A 582 14.62 26.50 16.90
CA PRO A 582 14.57 25.99 15.54
C PRO A 582 15.61 26.69 14.68
N THR A 583 16.31 25.92 13.85
CA THR A 583 17.23 26.45 12.84
C THR A 583 16.53 26.43 11.50
N VAL A 584 16.48 27.59 10.85
CA VAL A 584 15.92 27.81 9.52
C VAL A 584 17.08 28.22 8.61
N GLU A 585 17.42 27.42 7.59
CA GLU A 585 18.66 27.60 6.83
C GLU A 585 18.49 27.43 5.31
N ALA A 586 19.04 28.34 4.51
CA ALA A 586 19.14 28.19 3.05
C ALA A 586 17.81 27.87 2.34
N ASN A 587 16.66 28.32 2.84
CA ASN A 587 15.39 28.13 2.14
C ASN A 587 15.20 29.21 1.07
N THR A 588 14.57 28.83 -0.04
CA THR A 588 14.08 29.78 -1.04
C THR A 588 12.61 30.05 -0.74
N LEU A 589 12.34 31.15 -0.01
CA LEU A 589 11.01 31.52 0.49
C LEU A 589 10.08 32.01 -0.63
N SER A 590 10.63 32.31 -1.79
CA SER A 590 9.88 32.61 -3.02
C SER A 590 10.74 32.25 -4.23
N GLU A 591 10.38 31.20 -4.96
CA GLU A 591 10.88 30.93 -6.31
C GLU A 591 9.89 31.47 -7.33
N GLY A 592 10.08 32.74 -7.67
CA GLY A 592 9.25 33.40 -8.64
C GLY A 592 8.97 34.82 -8.22
N TYR A 593 8.63 35.59 -9.23
CA TYR A 593 8.40 36.99 -9.14
C TYR A 593 6.94 37.26 -8.77
N ILE A 594 6.57 36.95 -7.53
CA ILE A 594 5.21 37.06 -6.99
C ILE A 594 5.22 37.86 -5.68
N SER A 595 4.07 38.45 -5.36
CA SER A 595 3.87 39.46 -4.31
C SER A 595 4.01 38.97 -2.86
N ASN A 596 4.60 37.79 -2.63
CA ASN A 596 4.22 36.96 -1.48
C ASN A 596 5.27 35.85 -1.21
N GLY A 597 5.85 35.86 -0.01
CA GLY A 597 6.94 35.00 0.43
C GLY A 597 7.67 35.64 1.61
N GLY A 598 7.91 34.89 2.68
CA GLY A 598 8.44 35.47 3.93
C GLY A 598 8.52 34.46 5.06
N LEU A 599 9.17 34.87 6.14
CA LEU A 599 9.24 34.14 7.39
C LEU A 599 8.41 34.92 8.41
N SER A 600 7.58 34.24 9.21
CA SER A 600 6.85 34.83 10.33
C SER A 600 7.21 34.08 11.60
N ILE A 601 7.48 34.80 12.68
CA ILE A 601 7.75 34.21 13.99
C ILE A 601 6.65 34.65 14.94
N GLY A 602 5.87 33.70 15.46
CA GLY A 602 4.78 33.97 16.39
C GLY A 602 5.29 34.25 17.80
N ASN A 603 6.01 33.27 18.38
CA ASN A 603 6.64 33.37 19.69
C ASN A 603 8.03 32.72 19.67
N GLY A 604 8.94 33.21 20.53
CA GLY A 604 10.26 32.62 20.77
C GLY A 604 11.41 33.17 19.92
N THR A 605 12.56 32.49 19.95
CA THR A 605 13.74 32.80 19.14
C THR A 605 14.09 31.65 18.20
N ILE A 606 14.52 31.99 16.99
CA ILE A 606 15.02 31.05 15.99
C ILE A 606 16.44 31.41 15.57
N ILE A 607 17.12 30.51 14.88
CA ILE A 607 18.37 30.76 14.16
C ILE A 607 18.05 30.76 12.67
N ALA A 608 18.04 31.92 12.01
CA ALA A 608 17.82 32.02 10.57
C ALA A 608 19.15 32.27 9.84
N ARG A 609 19.50 31.45 8.84
CA ARG A 609 20.73 31.62 8.06
C ARG A 609 20.44 31.54 6.57
N ASN A 610 21.00 32.44 5.79
CA ASN A 610 20.91 32.45 4.32
C ASN A 610 19.47 32.25 3.79
N GLN A 611 18.48 32.92 4.39
CA GLN A 611 17.10 32.83 3.89
C GLN A 611 16.93 33.73 2.67
N ASN A 612 16.70 33.13 1.52
CA ASN A 612 16.57 33.85 0.26
C ASN A 612 15.10 34.20 0.01
N LEU A 613 14.82 35.49 -0.12
CA LEU A 613 13.52 36.04 -0.50
C LEU A 613 13.66 36.80 -1.81
N LYS A 614 12.87 36.42 -2.82
CA LYS A 614 12.79 37.12 -4.11
C LYS A 614 11.46 37.86 -4.22
N LEU A 615 11.53 39.15 -4.53
CA LEU A 615 10.37 40.02 -4.71
C LEU A 615 10.30 40.54 -6.15
N LEU A 616 9.11 40.56 -6.74
CA LEU A 616 8.84 41.24 -8.01
C LEU A 616 7.94 42.45 -7.80
N MET A 617 8.28 43.51 -8.52
CA MET A 617 7.40 44.60 -8.85
C MET A 617 6.93 44.47 -10.31
N PRO A 618 5.68 44.04 -10.54
CA PRO A 618 5.11 44.01 -11.89
C PRO A 618 5.04 45.41 -12.53
N PRO A 619 4.95 45.50 -13.86
CA PRO A 619 4.77 46.77 -14.56
C PRO A 619 3.55 47.53 -14.04
N GLY A 620 3.72 48.80 -13.66
CA GLY A 620 2.65 49.64 -13.15
C GLY A 620 2.32 49.46 -11.66
N VAL A 621 3.02 48.56 -10.95
CA VAL A 621 2.97 48.46 -9.49
C VAL A 621 4.05 49.36 -8.89
N TYR A 622 3.61 50.47 -8.28
CA TYR A 622 4.52 51.48 -7.74
C TYR A 622 5.19 51.09 -6.42
N ASN A 623 4.60 50.13 -5.69
CA ASN A 623 5.11 49.62 -4.44
C ASN A 623 4.84 48.11 -4.33
N ALA A 624 5.88 47.32 -4.08
CA ALA A 624 5.73 45.95 -3.60
C ALA A 624 6.25 45.88 -2.16
N GLY A 625 5.33 45.71 -1.21
CA GLY A 625 5.67 45.44 0.18
C GLY A 625 5.87 43.95 0.37
N ALA A 626 6.96 43.57 1.01
CA ALA A 626 7.09 42.26 1.63
C ALA A 626 7.25 42.43 3.13
N ALA A 627 6.68 41.48 3.87
CA ALA A 627 6.99 41.29 5.26
C ALA A 627 8.10 40.23 5.32
N PRO A 628 9.40 40.58 5.34
CA PRO A 628 10.50 39.63 5.56
C PRO A 628 10.48 39.05 7.00
N ALA A 629 9.35 39.10 7.69
CA ALA A 629 9.30 39.56 9.06
C ALA A 629 9.80 38.50 10.06
N LEU A 630 11.06 38.67 10.46
CA LEU A 630 11.61 38.23 11.76
C LEU A 630 10.91 38.95 12.94
N ASN A 631 9.59 39.15 12.86
CA ASN A 631 8.77 39.82 13.86
C ASN A 631 8.76 39.01 15.15
N GLY A 632 8.86 39.65 16.32
CA GLY A 632 8.79 38.96 17.62
C GLY A 632 10.00 38.08 18.00
N SER A 633 11.00 37.92 17.14
CA SER A 633 12.22 37.24 17.55
C SER A 633 12.99 38.12 18.54
N GLY A 634 13.25 37.61 19.74
CA GLY A 634 14.27 38.18 20.63
C GLY A 634 15.70 38.03 20.07
N ALA A 635 15.86 37.88 18.74
CA ALA A 635 17.15 37.77 18.09
C ALA A 635 17.89 39.11 18.25
N GLY A 636 19.06 39.08 18.90
CA GLY A 636 19.76 40.29 19.31
C GLY A 636 20.13 41.21 18.14
N LYS A 637 20.28 40.65 16.93
CA LYS A 637 20.52 41.35 15.64
C LYS A 637 20.09 40.46 14.47
N ALA A 638 19.44 41.02 13.45
CA ALA A 638 19.35 40.40 12.12
C ALA A 638 20.06 41.27 11.08
N VAL A 639 20.77 40.65 10.15
CA VAL A 639 21.49 41.33 9.07
C VAL A 639 21.03 40.72 7.75
N GLY A 640 20.54 41.56 6.85
CA GLY A 640 20.13 41.16 5.51
C GLY A 640 20.97 41.85 4.44
N ASN A 641 21.48 41.12 3.46
CA ASN A 641 22.02 41.74 2.24
C ASN A 641 20.92 41.83 1.20
N PHE A 642 20.89 42.90 0.40
CA PHE A 642 19.95 43.01 -0.70
C PHE A 642 20.61 43.39 -2.03
N GLY A 643 20.17 42.72 -3.08
CA GLY A 643 20.43 43.07 -4.47
C GLY A 643 19.15 43.59 -5.11
N MET A 644 19.26 44.62 -5.95
CA MET A 644 18.14 45.11 -6.74
C MET A 644 18.53 45.06 -8.21
N GLY A 645 17.56 44.74 -9.05
CA GLY A 645 17.79 44.75 -10.47
C GLY A 645 16.54 45.06 -11.26
N ARG A 646 16.80 45.46 -12.49
CA ARG A 646 15.84 45.70 -13.55
C ARG A 646 16.37 44.95 -14.76
N GLU A 647 15.50 44.49 -15.65
CA GLU A 647 15.94 43.87 -16.90
C GLU A 647 16.94 44.81 -17.63
N GLY A 648 18.22 44.41 -17.69
CA GLY A 648 19.33 45.22 -18.23
C GLY A 648 20.22 45.97 -17.22
N TYR A 649 19.89 45.99 -15.92
CA TYR A 649 20.67 46.64 -14.86
C TYR A 649 20.67 45.80 -13.56
N ASN A 650 21.83 45.26 -13.18
CA ASN A 650 22.00 44.48 -11.95
C ASN A 650 23.05 45.13 -11.04
N GLY A 651 22.76 45.31 -9.75
CA GLY A 651 23.73 45.77 -8.76
C GLY A 651 23.46 45.20 -7.37
N LEU A 652 24.52 44.96 -6.60
CA LEU A 652 24.40 44.75 -5.15
C LEU A 652 24.21 46.12 -4.50
N VAL A 653 23.13 46.32 -3.75
CA VAL A 653 22.66 47.68 -3.42
C VAL A 653 22.85 48.03 -1.94
N GLY A 654 23.04 47.06 -1.05
CA GLY A 654 23.47 47.36 0.33
C GLY A 654 23.12 46.29 1.36
N THR A 655 23.18 46.69 2.63
CA THR A 655 22.86 45.85 3.80
C THR A 655 21.75 46.50 4.64
N ILE A 656 20.76 45.71 5.04
CA ILE A 656 19.68 46.06 5.97
C ILE A 656 20.00 45.41 7.33
N TYR A 657 19.73 46.13 8.41
CA TYR A 657 19.94 45.70 9.78
C TYR A 657 18.61 45.76 10.53
N PHE A 658 18.22 44.69 11.22
CA PHE A 658 17.12 44.74 12.16
C PHE A 658 17.66 45.06 13.56
N VAL A 659 17.09 46.09 14.19
CA VAL A 659 17.34 46.42 15.60
C VAL A 659 16.07 46.13 16.40
N PRO A 660 16.11 45.20 17.37
CA PRO A 660 14.96 44.90 18.21
C PRO A 660 14.34 46.17 18.83
N GLY A 661 13.01 46.27 18.78
CA GLY A 661 12.26 47.42 19.32
C GLY A 661 12.31 48.70 18.45
N SER A 662 13.13 48.73 17.39
CA SER A 662 13.26 49.89 16.51
C SER A 662 12.98 49.58 15.02
N GLY A 663 12.93 48.30 14.64
CA GLY A 663 12.58 47.85 13.28
C GLY A 663 13.78 47.63 12.37
N TRP A 664 13.52 47.48 11.06
CA TRP A 664 14.55 47.36 10.03
C TRP A 664 15.11 48.73 9.61
N PHE A 665 16.44 48.82 9.50
CA PHE A 665 17.23 49.98 9.06
C PHE A 665 18.03 49.61 7.82
N SER A 666 17.96 50.38 6.75
CA SER A 666 18.90 50.25 5.64
C SER A 666 20.14 51.10 5.90
N SER A 667 21.34 50.58 5.66
CA SER A 667 22.59 51.36 5.77
C SER A 667 22.70 52.49 4.74
N THR A 668 21.85 52.49 3.70
CA THR A 668 21.78 53.54 2.67
C THR A 668 20.44 53.52 1.94
N VAL A 669 19.84 54.70 1.72
CA VAL A 669 18.72 54.88 0.77
C VAL A 669 19.33 54.94 -0.63
N ASN A 670 19.56 53.78 -1.25
CA ASN A 670 20.12 53.74 -2.59
C ASN A 670 18.99 53.68 -3.61
N THR A 671 18.84 54.77 -4.37
CA THR A 671 18.02 54.78 -5.58
C THR A 671 18.86 54.24 -6.74
N VAL A 672 18.46 53.12 -7.32
CA VAL A 672 19.11 52.57 -8.54
C VAL A 672 18.08 52.54 -9.65
N GLY A 673 18.26 53.39 -10.67
CA GLY A 673 17.37 53.43 -11.83
C GLY A 673 15.90 53.72 -11.52
N GLY A 674 15.61 54.45 -10.43
CA GLY A 674 14.25 54.75 -9.97
C GLY A 674 13.71 53.89 -8.84
N LEU A 675 14.38 52.77 -8.54
CA LEU A 675 13.96 51.86 -7.49
C LEU A 675 14.51 52.32 -6.13
N SER A 676 13.67 52.43 -5.11
CA SER A 676 14.07 52.70 -3.73
C SER A 676 13.61 51.59 -2.80
N LEU A 677 14.47 51.21 -1.86
CA LEU A 677 14.11 50.32 -0.77
C LEU A 677 13.84 51.15 0.50
N THR A 678 12.63 51.06 1.03
CA THR A 678 12.27 51.65 2.32
C THR A 678 11.98 50.53 3.31
N ALA A 679 12.72 50.50 4.41
CA ALA A 679 12.43 49.64 5.55
C ALA A 679 11.72 50.47 6.63
N SER A 680 10.55 50.05 7.09
CA SER A 680 9.80 50.72 8.15
C SER A 680 9.07 49.70 9.00
N GLY A 681 9.36 49.69 10.30
CA GLY A 681 8.86 48.67 11.23
C GLY A 681 9.31 47.27 10.80
N ASP A 682 8.34 46.40 10.56
CA ASP A 682 8.54 45.00 10.17
C ASP A 682 8.52 44.76 8.64
N ASN A 683 8.28 45.82 7.86
CA ASN A 683 8.09 45.73 6.42
C ASN A 683 9.29 46.29 5.66
N VAL A 684 9.63 45.60 4.58
CA VAL A 684 10.55 46.10 3.56
C VAL A 684 9.72 46.36 2.31
N THR A 685 9.63 47.62 1.94
CA THR A 685 8.89 48.07 0.75
C THR A 685 9.89 48.44 -0.32
N VAL A 686 9.68 47.88 -1.51
CA VAL A 686 10.37 48.31 -2.72
C VAL A 686 9.43 49.25 -3.48
N SER A 687 9.89 50.44 -3.80
CA SER A 687 9.14 51.43 -4.58
C SER A 687 9.83 51.67 -5.92
N ASP A 688 9.06 51.80 -7.00
CA ASP A 688 9.56 52.21 -8.32
C ASP A 688 9.03 53.60 -8.65
N GLY A 689 9.92 54.58 -8.60
CA GLY A 689 9.63 55.98 -8.92
C GLY A 689 9.61 56.30 -10.42
N THR A 690 9.86 55.34 -11.32
CA THR A 690 10.06 55.62 -12.76
C THR A 690 8.94 55.19 -13.69
N SER A 691 7.85 54.58 -13.20
CA SER A 691 6.61 54.26 -13.95
C SER A 691 6.78 53.62 -15.33
N THR A 692 7.87 52.90 -15.58
CA THR A 692 8.37 52.67 -16.95
C THR A 692 7.91 51.34 -17.56
N GLY A 693 6.98 50.63 -16.91
CA GLY A 693 6.35 49.44 -17.48
C GLY A 693 7.26 48.19 -17.58
N ILE A 694 8.35 48.12 -16.81
CA ILE A 694 9.30 46.99 -16.81
C ILE A 694 9.27 46.33 -15.43
N ASN A 695 9.45 45.01 -15.39
CA ASN A 695 9.62 44.24 -14.17
C ASN A 695 10.87 44.70 -13.39
N ALA A 696 10.69 45.05 -12.12
CA ALA A 696 11.80 45.25 -11.18
C ALA A 696 11.81 44.15 -10.13
N TYR A 697 12.99 43.85 -9.57
CA TYR A 697 13.13 42.80 -8.58
C TYR A 697 14.11 43.13 -7.45
N VAL A 698 13.90 42.48 -6.31
CA VAL A 698 14.78 42.55 -5.14
C VAL A 698 15.03 41.15 -4.58
N ASP A 699 16.31 40.81 -4.41
CA ASP A 699 16.76 39.62 -3.71
C ASP A 699 17.21 40.03 -2.32
N ILE A 700 16.61 39.46 -1.28
CA ILE A 700 16.95 39.71 0.13
C ILE A 700 17.47 38.40 0.74
N VAL A 701 18.66 38.44 1.35
CA VAL A 701 19.25 37.31 2.07
C VAL A 701 19.21 37.62 3.56
N LEU A 702 18.37 36.94 4.34
CA LEU A 702 18.21 37.20 5.79
C LEU A 702 19.10 36.27 6.63
N ASN A 703 19.81 36.86 7.61
CA ASN A 703 20.54 36.16 8.66
C ASN A 703 20.15 36.69 10.04
N SER A 704 19.88 35.82 11.00
CA SER A 704 19.70 36.12 12.42
C SER A 704 20.65 35.26 13.26
N TYR A 705 21.23 35.86 14.30
CA TYR A 705 22.21 35.20 15.18
C TYR A 705 21.67 35.02 16.59
#